data_AF-A0A0S8IHH4-F1
#
_entry.id   AF-A0A0S8IHH4-F1
#
_cell.length_a   1.000
_cell.length_b   1.000
_cell.length_c   1.000
_cell.angle_alpha   90.00
_cell.angle_beta   90.00
_cell.angle_gamma   90.00
#
_symmetry.space_group_name_H-M   'P 1'
#
loop_
_entity.id
_entity.type
_entity.pdbx_description
1 polymer ?
#
loop_
_entity_poly.entity_id
_entity_poly.type
_entity_poly.pdbx_seq_one_letter_code
_entity_poly.pdbx_strand_id
1 'polypeptide(L)'
;MDEAIEAFKKAIYKDRKFAEAYHQLALCYLEKPNSNLERAMDAIINARRLDWDNKEYIYTLADIYFAKNFSFDGKFWLNKILKEDPNDLPALKRLADYNLKEYHIYKYRTDKINRLFHQADSLLARSNRLYDRILELDPNDRETIYNKALIYFDAGDIDTFIEYLENILFKNDYDKDAYLYLGLAYTEKGEHETASYYYEKALSLMSSEERAVFENPVQIDALVDVDYWGNFTLLPDPDTLRFWDKKDPFYLTDINERRFVHYGRVAEANLRFSVPRKGIAGWQTARGLIWIKYGKPQGIILNFIPFTGVWEMPTERPIRVELQVEEWFLRWMYGYFYVNFWAGHYSVRANNFVFEIIPETHPGEYIEKQIERHPEFYEYNPPGVLFNFPVDVVNFRGKDDKTKVEIFFGVPINKVGWESDEYGYYSELQHGIFVHDNEWNRVVENINTIFPEFDKTEIDTTSSKLLIGSDRFEIEPGRYSLSVEVSVYNSGNAGVTRDSLFVEKFGYDSIQMSDILIASLITLTDEEKPPSRDNITIIGEPRHAFLKNEPFYIYYEVYNLFIINEQLENKYKVEYGFRRVEPEVIKQIETKNLIRNVPLKTLQADEVWVSSEMRGIGNTDFNILKIDHRISDPGVYEFVLMITDMNSGMTATKSTPIIIYYGMF
;
A
#
# COMPACT_ATOMS: atom_id res chain seq x y z
N MET A 1 -19.95 31.58 -14.98
CA MET A 1 -19.14 32.29 -13.96
C MET A 1 -18.55 33.60 -14.50
N ASP A 2 -17.75 33.57 -15.58
CA ASP A 2 -17.14 34.80 -16.14
C ASP A 2 -18.14 35.87 -16.56
N GLU A 3 -19.24 35.47 -17.19
CA GLU A 3 -20.32 36.39 -17.56
C GLU A 3 -20.96 37.07 -16.33
N ALA A 4 -21.09 36.35 -15.21
CA ALA A 4 -21.64 36.89 -13.97
C ALA A 4 -20.71 37.95 -13.37
N ILE A 5 -19.39 37.67 -13.32
CA ILE A 5 -18.38 38.64 -12.86
C ILE A 5 -18.46 39.92 -13.71
N GLU A 6 -18.52 39.80 -15.03
CA GLU A 6 -18.62 40.97 -15.93
C GLU A 6 -19.95 41.71 -15.77
N ALA A 7 -21.05 41.00 -15.53
CA ALA A 7 -22.34 41.62 -15.23
C ALA A 7 -22.30 42.43 -13.93
N PHE A 8 -21.74 41.87 -12.84
CA PHE A 8 -21.64 42.58 -11.56
C PHE A 8 -20.66 43.76 -11.64
N LYS A 9 -19.54 43.63 -12.34
CA LYS A 9 -18.64 44.77 -12.63
C LYS A 9 -19.36 45.90 -13.37
N LYS A 10 -20.18 45.58 -14.38
CA LYS A 10 -20.99 46.57 -15.10
C LYS A 10 -22.06 47.21 -14.21
N ALA A 11 -22.68 46.43 -13.32
CA ALA A 11 -23.64 46.93 -12.34
C ALA A 11 -22.99 47.95 -11.40
N ILE A 12 -21.81 47.61 -10.84
CA ILE A 12 -21.00 48.49 -9.99
C ILE A 12 -20.56 49.76 -10.73
N TYR A 13 -20.21 49.64 -12.02
CA TYR A 13 -19.85 50.79 -12.84
C TYR A 13 -21.01 51.77 -13.00
N LYS A 14 -22.24 51.26 -13.19
CA LYS A 14 -23.46 52.07 -13.31
C LYS A 14 -23.90 52.65 -11.97
N ASP A 15 -23.75 51.90 -10.88
CA ASP A 15 -24.05 52.35 -9.52
C ASP A 15 -22.99 51.86 -8.53
N ARG A 16 -22.11 52.79 -8.11
CA ARG A 16 -21.05 52.53 -7.13
C ARG A 16 -21.57 52.33 -5.70
N LYS A 17 -22.86 52.56 -5.43
CA LYS A 17 -23.49 52.33 -4.13
C LYS A 17 -24.25 51.00 -4.06
N PHE A 18 -24.19 50.18 -5.11
CA PHE A 18 -24.90 48.91 -5.15
C PHE A 18 -24.17 47.81 -4.36
N ALA A 19 -24.37 47.78 -3.04
CA ALA A 19 -23.68 46.87 -2.11
C ALA A 19 -23.82 45.38 -2.48
N GLU A 20 -25.01 44.95 -2.88
CA GLU A 20 -25.28 43.56 -3.27
C GLU A 20 -24.44 43.13 -4.48
N ALA A 21 -24.25 44.00 -5.48
CA ALA A 21 -23.41 43.67 -6.63
C ALA A 21 -21.94 43.46 -6.24
N TYR A 22 -21.45 44.17 -5.21
CA TYR A 22 -20.12 43.91 -4.65
C TYR A 22 -20.07 42.57 -3.90
N HIS A 23 -21.10 42.22 -3.12
CA HIS A 23 -21.15 40.93 -2.42
C HIS A 23 -21.22 39.76 -3.39
N GLN A 24 -22.11 39.81 -4.38
CA GLN A 24 -22.22 38.79 -5.42
C GLN A 24 -20.94 38.67 -6.25
N LEU A 25 -20.26 39.79 -6.51
CA LEU A 25 -18.93 39.76 -7.14
C LEU A 25 -17.89 39.06 -6.26
N ALA A 26 -17.92 39.28 -4.94
CA ALA A 26 -17.05 38.59 -3.99
C ALA A 26 -17.32 37.07 -4.01
N LEU A 27 -18.59 36.65 -3.97
CA LEU A 27 -18.98 35.24 -4.06
C LEU A 27 -18.52 34.61 -5.38
N CYS A 28 -18.71 35.30 -6.51
CA CYS A 28 -18.21 34.82 -7.81
C CYS A 28 -16.69 34.61 -7.81
N TYR A 29 -15.93 35.50 -7.15
CA TYR A 29 -14.48 35.32 -6.99
C TYR A 29 -14.11 34.17 -6.07
N LEU A 30 -14.96 33.81 -5.11
CA LEU A 30 -14.77 32.66 -4.21
C LEU A 30 -15.21 31.31 -4.82
N GLU A 31 -16.13 31.33 -5.78
CA GLU A 31 -16.63 30.12 -6.44
C GLU A 31 -15.84 29.74 -7.68
N LYS A 32 -15.03 30.66 -8.23
CA LYS A 32 -14.15 30.34 -9.36
C LYS A 32 -13.15 29.24 -8.95
N PRO A 33 -12.85 28.28 -9.86
CA PRO A 33 -11.80 27.30 -9.66
C PRO A 33 -10.50 27.97 -9.19
N ASN A 34 -10.08 29.05 -9.86
CA ASN A 34 -8.93 29.88 -9.48
C ASN A 34 -9.39 31.04 -8.57
N SER A 35 -9.87 30.70 -7.37
CA SER A 35 -10.44 31.68 -6.44
C SER A 35 -9.41 32.78 -6.13
N ASN A 36 -9.79 34.04 -6.34
CA ASN A 36 -8.92 35.18 -6.06
C ASN A 36 -9.38 35.85 -4.76
N LEU A 37 -8.77 35.42 -3.65
CA LEU A 37 -9.14 35.87 -2.30
C LEU A 37 -8.94 37.37 -2.09
N GLU A 38 -8.02 38.02 -2.80
CA GLU A 38 -7.88 39.47 -2.73
C GLU A 38 -9.02 40.20 -3.40
N ARG A 39 -9.37 39.82 -4.63
CA ARG A 39 -10.51 40.43 -5.33
C ARG A 39 -11.82 40.16 -4.60
N ALA A 40 -11.96 38.97 -4.00
CA ALA A 40 -13.07 38.66 -3.12
C ALA A 40 -13.06 39.55 -1.87
N MET A 41 -11.90 39.72 -1.23
CA MET A 41 -11.71 40.59 -0.06
C MET A 41 -12.05 42.06 -0.39
N ASP A 42 -11.52 42.59 -1.48
CA ASP A 42 -11.78 43.96 -1.92
C ASP A 42 -13.26 44.18 -2.20
N ALA A 43 -13.89 43.24 -2.90
CA ALA A 43 -15.31 43.30 -3.22
C ALA A 43 -16.15 43.26 -1.94
N ILE A 44 -15.87 42.34 -1.00
CA ILE A 44 -16.66 42.25 0.23
C ILE A 44 -16.45 43.43 1.18
N ILE A 45 -15.23 44.00 1.23
CA ILE A 45 -14.95 45.21 2.00
C ILE A 45 -15.76 46.39 1.43
N ASN A 46 -15.86 46.50 0.10
CA ASN A 46 -16.68 47.53 -0.53
C ASN A 46 -18.18 47.34 -0.25
N ALA A 47 -18.69 46.11 -0.33
CA ALA A 47 -20.08 45.78 0.02
C ALA A 47 -20.39 46.22 1.47
N ARG A 48 -19.50 45.82 2.40
CA ARG A 48 -19.62 46.14 3.82
C ARG A 48 -19.46 47.63 4.14
N ARG A 49 -18.64 48.37 3.39
CA ARG A 49 -18.54 49.83 3.60
C ARG A 49 -19.85 50.54 3.24
N LEU A 50 -20.61 50.01 2.29
CA LEU A 50 -21.88 50.57 1.84
C LEU A 50 -23.04 50.18 2.75
N ASP A 51 -22.97 48.99 3.35
CA ASP A 51 -23.94 48.47 4.32
C ASP A 51 -23.20 47.65 5.39
N TRP A 52 -22.90 48.31 6.51
CA TRP A 52 -21.94 47.84 7.52
C TRP A 52 -22.48 46.75 8.44
N ASP A 53 -23.79 46.74 8.66
CA ASP A 53 -24.47 45.86 9.63
C ASP A 53 -25.07 44.60 8.96
N ASN A 54 -24.88 44.43 7.65
CA ASN A 54 -25.35 43.26 6.93
C ASN A 54 -24.59 41.98 7.34
N LYS A 55 -25.32 41.05 7.96
CA LYS A 55 -24.76 39.79 8.48
C LYS A 55 -24.16 38.90 7.38
N GLU A 56 -24.76 38.86 6.19
CA GLU A 56 -24.27 38.03 5.07
C GLU A 56 -22.89 38.47 4.59
N TYR A 57 -22.63 39.78 4.62
CA TYR A 57 -21.33 40.33 4.24
C TYR A 57 -20.27 40.00 5.30
N ILE A 58 -20.66 40.02 6.58
CA ILE A 58 -19.78 39.63 7.69
C ILE A 58 -19.44 38.14 7.61
N TYR A 59 -20.41 37.28 7.32
CA TYR A 59 -20.18 35.84 7.13
C TYR A 59 -19.18 35.57 6.01
N THR A 60 -19.39 36.19 4.86
CA THR A 60 -18.51 36.05 3.68
C THR A 60 -17.11 36.55 4.00
N LEU A 61 -17.00 37.69 4.69
CA LEU A 61 -15.73 38.25 5.14
C LEU A 61 -15.02 37.32 6.13
N ALA A 62 -15.74 36.71 7.08
CA ALA A 62 -15.19 35.74 8.02
C ALA A 62 -14.69 34.48 7.30
N ASP A 63 -15.43 33.97 6.31
CA ASP A 63 -15.02 32.83 5.49
C ASP A 63 -13.71 33.14 4.73
N ILE A 64 -13.56 34.36 4.19
CA ILE A 64 -12.32 34.82 3.54
C ILE A 64 -11.17 34.93 4.55
N TYR A 65 -11.40 35.49 5.74
CA TYR A 65 -10.36 35.56 6.78
C TYR A 65 -9.90 34.17 7.22
N PHE A 66 -10.83 33.24 7.42
CA PHE A 66 -10.54 31.85 7.80
C PHE A 66 -9.82 31.06 6.71
N ALA A 67 -10.12 31.34 5.44
CA ALA A 67 -9.38 30.85 4.28
C ALA A 67 -7.91 31.31 4.29
N LYS A 68 -7.66 32.58 4.63
CA LYS A 68 -6.31 33.16 4.74
C LYS A 68 -5.58 32.82 6.05
N ASN A 69 -6.18 31.98 6.91
CA ASN A 69 -5.69 31.66 8.26
C ASN A 69 -5.56 32.89 9.20
N PHE A 70 -6.31 33.97 8.93
CA PHE A 70 -6.42 35.13 9.81
C PHE A 70 -7.56 34.92 10.82
N SER A 71 -7.25 34.28 11.95
CA SER A 71 -8.26 33.87 12.94
C SER A 71 -8.90 35.04 13.70
N PHE A 72 -8.14 36.11 13.97
CA PHE A 72 -8.56 37.16 14.88
C PHE A 72 -9.76 37.95 14.34
N ASP A 73 -9.65 38.50 13.14
CA ASP A 73 -10.68 39.35 12.54
C ASP A 73 -11.97 38.59 12.25
N GLY A 74 -11.88 37.39 11.68
CA GLY A 74 -13.04 36.54 11.41
C GLY A 74 -13.82 36.20 12.69
N LYS A 75 -13.12 35.75 13.74
CA LYS A 75 -13.76 35.43 15.03
C LYS A 75 -14.33 36.66 15.71
N PHE A 76 -13.66 37.81 15.62
CA PHE A 76 -14.15 39.04 16.23
C PHE A 76 -15.54 39.41 15.70
N TRP A 77 -15.72 39.40 14.37
CA TRP A 77 -17.00 39.77 13.77
C TRP A 77 -18.11 38.75 14.03
N LEU A 78 -17.80 37.45 13.96
CA LEU A 78 -18.79 36.41 14.29
C LEU A 78 -19.23 36.48 15.75
N ASN A 79 -18.31 36.74 16.69
CA ASN A 79 -18.66 36.94 18.10
C ASN A 79 -19.51 38.19 18.33
N LYS A 80 -19.34 39.24 17.51
CA LYS A 80 -20.23 40.42 17.55
C LYS A 80 -21.66 40.01 17.17
N ILE A 81 -21.84 39.25 16.10
CA ILE A 81 -23.15 38.71 15.71
C ILE A 81 -23.74 37.87 16.84
N LEU A 82 -22.97 36.95 17.41
CA LEU A 82 -23.45 36.07 18.50
C LEU A 82 -23.76 36.81 19.81
N LYS A 83 -23.21 38.01 20.01
CA LYS A 83 -23.57 38.86 21.16
C LYS A 83 -24.95 39.49 20.98
N GLU A 84 -25.32 39.81 19.75
CA GLU A 84 -26.63 40.39 19.41
C GLU A 84 -27.69 39.31 19.24
N ASP A 85 -27.32 38.18 18.63
CA ASP A 85 -28.15 37.00 18.41
C ASP A 85 -27.37 35.72 18.76
N PRO A 86 -27.49 35.22 20.01
CA PRO A 86 -26.78 34.02 20.46
C PRO A 86 -27.14 32.73 19.72
N ASN A 87 -28.22 32.72 18.94
CA ASN A 87 -28.73 31.55 18.22
C ASN A 87 -28.52 31.65 16.71
N ASP A 88 -27.68 32.59 16.27
CA ASP A 88 -27.33 32.77 14.87
C ASP A 88 -26.55 31.55 14.35
N LEU A 89 -27.28 30.57 13.79
CA LEU A 89 -26.74 29.31 13.29
C LEU A 89 -25.57 29.50 12.30
N PRO A 90 -25.65 30.42 11.30
CA PRO A 90 -24.53 30.64 10.38
C PRO A 90 -23.25 31.12 11.07
N ALA A 91 -23.34 31.94 12.12
CA ALA A 91 -22.18 32.36 12.90
C ALA A 91 -21.65 31.24 13.80
N LEU A 92 -22.54 30.50 14.47
CA LEU A 92 -22.17 29.37 15.33
C LEU A 92 -21.38 28.32 14.55
N LYS A 93 -21.90 27.89 13.40
CA LYS A 93 -21.26 26.88 12.53
C LYS A 93 -19.85 27.30 12.11
N ARG A 94 -19.73 28.51 11.52
CA ARG A 94 -18.43 29.05 11.08
C ARG A 94 -17.40 29.09 12.21
N LEU A 95 -17.81 29.47 13.41
CA LEU A 95 -16.92 29.55 14.56
C LEU A 95 -16.53 28.15 15.07
N ALA A 96 -17.47 27.21 15.09
CA ALA A 96 -17.24 25.82 15.48
C ALA A 96 -16.27 25.13 14.52
N ASP A 97 -16.58 25.14 13.22
CA ASP A 97 -15.78 24.53 12.16
C ASP A 97 -14.35 25.09 12.14
N TYR A 98 -14.21 26.41 12.33
CA TYR A 98 -12.89 27.04 12.37
C TYR A 98 -12.10 26.69 13.63
N ASN A 99 -12.74 26.61 14.80
CA ASN A 99 -12.07 26.14 16.01
C ASN A 99 -11.62 24.68 15.87
N LEU A 100 -12.42 23.82 15.23
CA LEU A 100 -12.04 22.44 14.93
C LEU A 100 -10.85 22.38 13.95
N LYS A 101 -10.88 23.18 12.87
CA LYS A 101 -9.75 23.33 11.94
C LYS A 101 -8.46 23.74 12.67
N GLU A 102 -8.52 24.75 13.54
CA GLU A 102 -7.35 25.18 14.31
C GLU A 102 -6.89 24.11 15.31
N TYR A 103 -7.82 23.43 15.99
CA TYR A 103 -7.49 22.30 16.85
C TYR A 103 -6.64 21.26 16.12
N HIS A 104 -7.03 20.84 14.91
CA HIS A 104 -6.23 19.86 14.15
C HIS A 104 -4.85 20.40 13.80
N ILE A 105 -4.72 21.68 13.43
CA ILE A 105 -3.40 22.30 13.18
C ILE A 105 -2.51 22.23 14.42
N TYR A 106 -3.05 22.56 15.61
CA TYR A 106 -2.29 22.55 16.86
C TYR A 106 -2.00 21.15 17.40
N LYS A 107 -2.92 20.20 17.25
CA LYS A 107 -2.77 18.80 17.69
C LYS A 107 -1.59 18.12 17.02
N TYR A 108 -1.40 18.37 15.72
CA TYR A 108 -0.34 17.76 14.92
C TYR A 108 0.90 18.66 14.79
N ARG A 109 0.99 19.72 15.60
CA ARG A 109 2.08 20.69 15.55
C ARG A 109 3.33 20.17 16.24
N THR A 110 4.44 20.13 15.52
CA THR A 110 5.71 19.56 16.01
C THR A 110 6.64 20.60 16.66
N ASP A 111 6.38 21.90 16.48
CA ASP A 111 7.16 22.99 17.08
C ASP A 111 6.54 23.52 18.39
N LYS A 112 7.07 23.07 19.54
CA LYS A 112 6.86 23.58 20.93
C LYS A 112 5.68 22.99 21.75
N ILE A 113 5.96 21.84 22.35
CA ILE A 113 5.06 20.93 23.08
C ILE A 113 4.13 21.63 24.12
N ASN A 114 4.59 22.28 25.19
CA ASN A 114 3.69 22.51 26.36
C ASN A 114 2.62 23.63 26.26
N ARG A 115 2.88 24.77 25.61
CA ARG A 115 1.89 25.88 25.54
C ARG A 115 0.80 25.63 24.50
N LEU A 116 1.10 24.80 23.50
CA LEU A 116 0.22 24.51 22.37
C LEU A 116 -0.80 23.42 22.70
N PHE A 117 -0.46 22.42 23.55
CA PHE A 117 -1.43 21.43 24.02
C PHE A 117 -2.63 22.07 24.75
N HIS A 118 -2.39 22.97 25.71
CA HIS A 118 -3.47 23.68 26.40
C HIS A 118 -4.34 24.54 25.46
N GLN A 119 -3.75 25.05 24.36
CA GLN A 119 -4.51 25.77 23.34
C GLN A 119 -5.37 24.84 22.49
N ALA A 120 -4.84 23.67 22.09
CA ALA A 120 -5.59 22.65 21.36
C ALA A 120 -6.80 22.17 22.17
N ASP A 121 -6.62 21.81 23.44
CA ASP A 121 -7.71 21.37 24.31
C ASP A 121 -8.78 22.46 24.49
N SER A 122 -8.34 23.72 24.64
CA SER A 122 -9.27 24.85 24.74
C SER A 122 -10.08 25.08 23.47
N LEU A 123 -9.46 24.93 22.29
CA LEU A 123 -10.14 25.03 21.00
C LEU A 123 -11.14 23.90 20.80
N LEU A 124 -10.77 22.66 21.16
CA LEU A 124 -11.67 21.52 21.11
C LEU A 124 -12.89 21.70 22.02
N ALA A 125 -12.66 22.12 23.27
CA ALA A 125 -13.74 22.39 24.23
C ALA A 125 -14.66 23.54 23.78
N ARG A 126 -14.13 24.55 23.08
CA ARG A 126 -14.95 25.61 22.47
C ARG A 126 -15.77 25.06 21.29
N SER A 127 -15.16 24.27 20.42
CA SER A 127 -15.82 23.65 19.28
C SER A 127 -16.98 22.77 19.72
N ASN A 128 -16.76 21.86 20.68
CA ASN A 128 -17.79 20.99 21.24
C ASN A 128 -19.00 21.77 21.77
N ARG A 129 -18.76 22.82 22.57
CA ARG A 129 -19.86 23.65 23.10
C ARG A 129 -20.67 24.35 22.01
N LEU A 130 -20.02 24.77 20.93
CA LEU A 130 -20.72 25.38 19.80
C LEU A 130 -21.53 24.34 19.03
N TYR A 131 -20.99 23.14 18.82
CA TYR A 131 -21.74 22.04 18.19
C TYR A 131 -22.92 21.58 19.05
N ASP A 132 -22.77 21.48 20.37
CA ASP A 132 -23.88 21.19 21.28
C ASP A 132 -24.99 22.23 21.12
N ARG A 133 -24.61 23.53 21.08
CA ARG A 133 -25.57 24.61 20.86
C ARG A 133 -26.25 24.53 19.49
N ILE A 134 -25.51 24.16 18.44
CA ILE A 134 -26.09 23.98 17.10
C ILE A 134 -27.10 22.83 17.11
N LEU A 135 -26.78 21.70 17.74
CA LEU A 135 -27.69 20.54 17.83
C LEU A 135 -28.89 20.77 18.76
N GLU A 136 -28.79 21.67 19.75
CA GLU A 136 -29.96 22.13 20.50
C GLU A 136 -30.95 22.92 19.62
N LEU A 137 -30.43 23.67 18.64
CA LEU A 137 -31.23 24.50 17.72
C LEU A 137 -31.72 23.71 16.50
N ASP A 138 -30.88 22.81 15.98
CA ASP A 138 -31.16 21.91 14.87
C ASP A 138 -30.63 20.49 15.20
N PRO A 139 -31.44 19.64 15.84
CA PRO A 139 -31.03 18.30 16.26
C PRO A 139 -30.70 17.33 15.12
N ASN A 140 -30.98 17.70 13.88
CA ASN A 140 -30.76 16.88 12.69
C ASN A 140 -29.71 17.50 11.75
N ASP A 141 -28.93 18.47 12.24
CA ASP A 141 -27.86 19.08 11.48
C ASP A 141 -26.75 18.07 11.16
N ARG A 142 -26.85 17.45 9.99
CA ARG A 142 -25.98 16.36 9.54
C ARG A 142 -24.50 16.73 9.56
N GLU A 143 -24.14 17.93 9.13
CA GLU A 143 -22.76 18.43 9.12
C GLU A 143 -22.20 18.51 10.53
N THR A 144 -22.97 19.04 11.47
CA THR A 144 -22.59 19.14 12.88
C THR A 144 -22.44 17.76 13.53
N ILE A 145 -23.35 16.82 13.22
CA ILE A 145 -23.26 15.44 13.72
C ILE A 145 -21.96 14.78 13.23
N TYR A 146 -21.61 14.90 11.94
CA TYR A 146 -20.33 14.39 11.44
C TYR A 146 -19.12 15.07 12.06
N ASN A 147 -19.15 16.40 12.23
CA ASN A 147 -18.04 17.12 12.85
C ASN A 147 -17.84 16.73 14.32
N LYS A 148 -18.92 16.40 15.05
CA LYS A 148 -18.82 15.81 16.39
C LYS A 148 -18.28 14.38 16.32
N ALA A 149 -18.78 13.56 15.41
CA ALA A 149 -18.28 12.21 15.21
C ALA A 149 -16.75 12.23 14.93
N LEU A 150 -16.28 13.12 14.06
CA LEU A 150 -14.86 13.31 13.76
C LEU A 150 -14.02 13.61 15.01
N ILE A 151 -14.55 14.30 16.02
CA ILE A 151 -13.83 14.55 17.29
C ILE A 151 -13.56 13.24 18.04
N TYR A 152 -14.53 12.32 18.07
CA TYR A 152 -14.37 11.01 18.71
C TYR A 152 -13.43 10.11 17.92
N PHE A 153 -13.56 10.11 16.58
CA PHE A 153 -12.60 9.44 15.69
C PHE A 153 -11.16 9.93 15.96
N ASP A 154 -10.97 11.25 16.06
CA ASP A 154 -9.69 11.87 16.38
C ASP A 154 -9.14 11.50 17.76
N ALA A 155 -10.01 11.20 18.71
CA ALA A 155 -9.67 10.77 20.06
C ALA A 155 -9.36 9.27 20.15
N GLY A 156 -9.62 8.51 19.08
CA GLY A 156 -9.54 7.04 19.07
C GLY A 156 -10.75 6.36 19.71
N ASP A 157 -11.80 7.12 20.06
CA ASP A 157 -13.06 6.60 20.58
C ASP A 157 -13.96 6.18 19.41
N ILE A 158 -13.59 5.06 18.78
CA ILE A 158 -14.24 4.58 17.57
C ILE A 158 -15.66 4.09 17.84
N ASP A 159 -15.93 3.55 19.03
CA ASP A 159 -17.28 3.09 19.39
C ASP A 159 -18.26 4.27 19.46
N THR A 160 -17.88 5.38 20.11
CA THR A 160 -18.74 6.58 20.11
C THR A 160 -18.86 7.18 18.70
N PHE A 161 -17.80 7.13 17.88
CA PHE A 161 -17.87 7.54 16.48
C PHE A 161 -18.95 6.74 15.71
N ILE A 162 -18.98 5.42 15.89
CA ILE A 162 -19.98 4.53 15.29
C ILE A 162 -21.39 4.91 15.76
N GLU A 163 -21.61 5.13 17.06
CA GLU A 163 -22.93 5.50 17.61
C GLU A 163 -23.52 6.76 16.92
N TYR A 164 -22.69 7.78 16.66
CA TYR A 164 -23.12 8.98 15.94
C TYR A 164 -23.55 8.68 14.49
N LEU A 165 -22.82 7.80 13.79
CA LEU A 165 -23.12 7.42 12.41
C LEU A 165 -24.37 6.54 12.33
N GLU A 166 -24.54 5.61 13.25
CA GLU A 166 -25.74 4.79 13.39
C GLU A 166 -26.98 5.65 13.69
N ASN A 167 -26.83 6.72 14.48
CA ASN A 167 -27.94 7.66 14.69
C ASN A 167 -28.37 8.38 13.40
N ILE A 168 -27.43 8.72 12.53
CA ILE A 168 -27.74 9.30 11.21
C ILE A 168 -28.50 8.27 10.37
N LEU A 169 -28.02 7.02 10.31
CA LEU A 169 -28.67 5.96 9.54
C LEU A 169 -30.04 5.56 10.08
N PHE A 170 -30.25 5.64 11.40
CA PHE A 170 -31.56 5.42 12.01
C PHE A 170 -32.60 6.45 11.52
N LYS A 171 -32.17 7.68 11.21
CA LYS A 171 -33.03 8.74 10.69
C LYS A 171 -33.13 8.71 9.15
N ASN A 172 -32.06 8.31 8.47
CA ASN A 172 -31.95 8.22 7.02
C ASN A 172 -31.07 7.03 6.62
N ASP A 173 -31.70 5.91 6.26
CA ASP A 173 -31.03 4.67 5.86
C ASP A 173 -30.43 4.70 4.44
N TYR A 174 -30.52 5.84 3.74
CA TYR A 174 -29.88 6.06 2.43
C TYR A 174 -28.67 7.01 2.52
N ASP A 175 -28.17 7.27 3.72
CA ASP A 175 -27.03 8.15 3.92
C ASP A 175 -25.70 7.47 3.55
N LYS A 176 -25.27 7.69 2.32
CA LYS A 176 -24.04 7.12 1.77
C LYS A 176 -22.77 7.52 2.53
N ASP A 177 -22.70 8.73 3.09
CA ASP A 177 -21.50 9.19 3.81
C ASP A 177 -21.45 8.56 5.21
N ALA A 178 -22.61 8.35 5.86
CA ALA A 178 -22.66 7.61 7.11
C ALA A 178 -22.20 6.16 6.94
N TYR A 179 -22.64 5.47 5.89
CA TYR A 179 -22.11 4.15 5.54
C TYR A 179 -20.61 4.18 5.22
N LEU A 180 -20.15 5.18 4.46
CA LEU A 180 -18.74 5.34 4.12
C LEU A 180 -17.87 5.50 5.39
N TYR A 181 -18.33 6.31 6.33
CA TYR A 181 -17.62 6.56 7.58
C TYR A 181 -17.71 5.40 8.58
N LEU A 182 -18.76 4.56 8.52
CA LEU A 182 -18.79 3.29 9.24
C LEU A 182 -17.73 2.33 8.68
N GLY A 183 -17.60 2.25 7.34
CA GLY A 183 -16.50 1.50 6.72
C GLY A 183 -15.13 1.94 7.24
N LEU A 184 -14.91 3.26 7.36
CA LEU A 184 -13.70 3.83 7.97
C LEU A 184 -13.55 3.42 9.44
N ALA A 185 -14.61 3.50 10.24
CA ALA A 185 -14.60 3.13 11.65
C ALA A 185 -14.17 1.67 11.86
N TYR A 186 -14.79 0.74 11.13
CA TYR A 186 -14.48 -0.68 11.24
C TYR A 186 -13.10 -1.02 10.66
N THR A 187 -12.60 -0.24 9.69
CA THR A 187 -11.21 -0.34 9.23
C THR A 187 -10.23 -0.01 10.36
N GLU A 188 -10.47 1.06 11.13
CA GLU A 188 -9.65 1.41 12.30
C GLU A 188 -9.74 0.38 13.44
N LYS A 189 -10.85 -0.37 13.53
CA LYS A 189 -10.99 -1.49 14.49
C LYS A 189 -10.29 -2.78 14.03
N GLY A 190 -9.83 -2.86 12.78
CA GLY A 190 -9.33 -4.09 12.17
C GLY A 190 -10.43 -5.10 11.81
N GLU A 191 -11.70 -4.70 11.86
CA GLU A 191 -12.87 -5.53 11.51
C GLU A 191 -13.15 -5.43 10.01
N HIS A 192 -12.28 -6.05 9.22
CA HIS A 192 -12.24 -5.90 7.77
C HIS A 192 -13.51 -6.37 7.03
N GLU A 193 -14.12 -7.47 7.44
CA GLU A 193 -15.37 -7.97 6.86
C GLU A 193 -16.53 -6.98 7.05
N THR A 194 -16.67 -6.47 8.28
CA THR A 194 -17.68 -5.46 8.61
C THR A 194 -17.42 -4.15 7.86
N ALA A 195 -16.16 -3.74 7.76
CA ALA A 195 -15.77 -2.58 6.96
C ALA A 195 -16.16 -2.75 5.48
N SER A 196 -15.95 -3.95 4.93
CA SER A 196 -16.28 -4.30 3.54
C SER A 196 -17.76 -4.08 3.27
N TYR A 197 -18.61 -4.66 4.12
CA TYR A 197 -20.05 -4.53 4.03
C TYR A 197 -20.47 -3.05 3.98
N TYR A 198 -19.94 -2.21 4.87
CA TYR A 198 -20.31 -0.81 4.93
C TYR A 198 -19.79 0.02 3.74
N TYR A 199 -18.57 -0.25 3.27
CA TYR A 199 -18.06 0.38 2.05
C TYR A 199 -18.89 -0.02 0.82
N GLU A 200 -19.23 -1.29 0.66
CA GLU A 200 -20.08 -1.75 -0.45
C GLU A 200 -21.45 -1.09 -0.43
N LYS A 201 -22.06 -0.97 0.76
CA LYS A 201 -23.33 -0.22 0.92
C LYS A 201 -23.17 1.24 0.52
N ALA A 202 -22.13 1.92 0.99
CA ALA A 202 -21.86 3.31 0.64
C ALA A 202 -21.69 3.49 -0.87
N LEU A 203 -20.87 2.65 -1.52
CA LEU A 203 -20.62 2.69 -2.96
C LEU A 203 -21.91 2.42 -3.76
N SER A 204 -22.76 1.50 -3.31
CA SER A 204 -24.04 1.21 -3.98
C SER A 204 -25.00 2.42 -4.03
N LEU A 205 -24.84 3.37 -3.11
CA LEU A 205 -25.64 4.61 -3.02
C LEU A 205 -24.97 5.82 -3.71
N MET A 206 -23.73 5.69 -4.17
CA MET A 206 -22.96 6.75 -4.81
C MET A 206 -23.21 6.84 -6.32
N SER A 207 -23.08 8.05 -6.88
CA SER A 207 -23.05 8.25 -8.32
C SER A 207 -21.83 7.57 -8.94
N SER A 208 -21.82 7.41 -10.27
CA SER A 208 -20.66 6.80 -10.94
C SER A 208 -19.40 7.67 -10.78
N GLU A 209 -19.56 8.99 -10.76
CA GLU A 209 -18.48 9.95 -10.56
C GLU A 209 -17.91 9.86 -9.13
N GLU A 210 -18.76 9.65 -8.12
CA GLU A 210 -18.36 9.51 -6.72
C GLU A 210 -17.71 8.15 -6.45
N ARG A 211 -18.19 7.07 -7.08
CA ARG A 211 -17.54 5.76 -7.00
C ARG A 211 -16.19 5.71 -7.70
N ALA A 212 -16.02 6.49 -8.76
CA ALA A 212 -14.80 6.48 -9.55
C ALA A 212 -13.55 6.74 -8.69
N VAL A 213 -13.58 7.63 -7.70
CA VAL A 213 -12.41 7.87 -6.84
C VAL A 213 -12.01 6.65 -6.00
N PHE A 214 -12.94 5.76 -5.69
CA PHE A 214 -12.68 4.52 -4.94
C PHE A 214 -12.15 3.42 -5.85
N GLU A 215 -12.81 3.20 -6.99
CA GLU A 215 -12.53 2.08 -7.88
C GLU A 215 -11.34 2.37 -8.80
N ASN A 216 -11.18 3.63 -9.21
CA ASN A 216 -10.16 4.08 -10.13
C ASN A 216 -8.97 4.69 -9.35
N PRO A 217 -7.83 3.97 -9.24
CA PRO A 217 -6.64 4.42 -8.55
C PRO A 217 -5.90 5.54 -9.28
N VAL A 218 -6.41 6.12 -10.38
CA VAL A 218 -5.79 7.27 -11.07
C VAL A 218 -5.35 8.36 -10.10
N GLN A 219 -6.05 8.62 -9.00
CA GLN A 219 -5.58 9.64 -8.03
C GLN A 219 -4.31 9.24 -7.26
N ILE A 220 -4.09 7.93 -7.08
CA ILE A 220 -2.92 7.36 -6.43
C ILE A 220 -1.78 7.18 -7.44
N ASP A 221 -2.11 6.59 -8.59
CA ASP A 221 -1.16 6.12 -9.61
C ASP A 221 -0.78 7.22 -10.61
N ALA A 222 -1.62 8.23 -10.81
CA ALA A 222 -1.26 9.33 -11.70
C ALA A 222 -0.04 10.07 -11.18
N LEU A 223 0.87 10.31 -12.11
CA LEU A 223 1.85 11.36 -11.99
C LEU A 223 1.10 12.67 -11.76
N VAL A 224 1.53 13.36 -10.71
CA VAL A 224 1.09 14.71 -10.42
C VAL A 224 2.14 15.61 -11.06
N ASP A 225 1.87 16.07 -12.28
CA ASP A 225 2.68 17.12 -12.88
C ASP A 225 2.31 18.43 -12.20
N VAL A 226 3.22 18.99 -11.40
CA VAL A 226 3.01 20.24 -10.67
C VAL A 226 3.81 21.32 -11.37
N ASP A 227 3.14 22.26 -12.03
CA ASP A 227 3.84 23.41 -12.60
C ASP A 227 4.38 24.34 -11.51
N TYR A 228 5.22 25.31 -11.89
CA TYR A 228 5.80 26.30 -10.97
C TYR A 228 4.75 27.09 -10.16
N TRP A 229 3.49 27.10 -10.59
CA TRP A 229 2.37 27.77 -9.95
C TRP A 229 1.51 26.83 -9.09
N GLY A 230 1.96 25.59 -8.94
CA GLY A 230 1.30 24.51 -8.22
C GLY A 230 -0.02 24.05 -8.84
N ASN A 231 -0.21 24.30 -10.15
CA ASN A 231 -1.26 23.66 -10.91
C ASN A 231 -0.85 22.21 -11.14
N PHE A 232 -1.77 21.28 -10.93
CA PHE A 232 -1.50 19.89 -11.25
C PHE A 232 -2.57 19.24 -12.12
N THR A 233 -2.07 18.38 -13.00
CA THR A 233 -2.89 17.51 -13.85
C THR A 233 -2.66 16.07 -13.42
N LEU A 234 -3.75 15.32 -13.24
CA LEU A 234 -3.65 13.87 -13.09
C LEU A 234 -3.53 13.28 -14.50
N LEU A 235 -2.44 12.57 -14.75
CA LEU A 235 -2.24 11.81 -15.99
C LEU A 235 -2.71 10.37 -15.76
N PRO A 236 -3.90 9.97 -16.26
CA PRO A 236 -4.45 8.66 -15.96
C PRO A 236 -3.70 7.52 -16.68
N ASP A 237 -3.48 6.41 -15.96
CA ASP A 237 -3.10 5.11 -16.53
C ASP A 237 -4.38 4.27 -16.78
N PRO A 238 -4.59 3.71 -17.98
CA PRO A 238 -5.76 2.87 -18.30
C PRO A 238 -5.92 1.56 -17.50
N ASP A 239 -4.89 1.03 -16.84
CA ASP A 239 -4.91 -0.32 -16.24
C ASP A 239 -5.50 -0.40 -14.80
N THR A 240 -6.65 0.24 -14.57
CA THR A 240 -7.29 0.32 -13.25
C THR A 240 -7.87 -1.01 -12.76
N LEU A 241 -8.23 -1.92 -13.67
CA LEU A 241 -8.84 -3.21 -13.34
C LEU A 241 -7.90 -4.18 -12.61
N ARG A 242 -6.58 -4.00 -12.76
CA ARG A 242 -5.57 -4.91 -12.21
C ARG A 242 -4.65 -4.26 -11.18
N PHE A 243 -4.75 -2.94 -11.02
CA PHE A 243 -3.95 -2.19 -10.05
C PHE A 243 -4.13 -2.73 -8.63
N TRP A 244 -5.38 -2.91 -8.19
CA TRP A 244 -5.65 -3.37 -6.82
C TRP A 244 -5.11 -4.78 -6.60
N ASP A 245 -5.34 -5.72 -7.52
CA ASP A 245 -4.81 -7.09 -7.42
C ASP A 245 -3.27 -7.15 -7.38
N LYS A 246 -2.59 -6.27 -8.14
CA LYS A 246 -1.11 -6.12 -8.06
C LYS A 246 -0.64 -5.56 -6.72
N LYS A 247 -1.48 -4.77 -6.06
CA LYS A 247 -1.18 -4.05 -4.81
C LYS A 247 -1.71 -4.73 -3.57
N ASP A 248 -2.40 -5.85 -3.74
CA ASP A 248 -2.85 -6.70 -2.68
C ASP A 248 -1.64 -7.21 -1.88
N PRO A 249 -1.52 -6.90 -0.58
CA PRO A 249 -0.39 -7.37 0.20
C PRO A 249 -0.54 -8.85 0.61
N PHE A 250 -1.76 -9.40 0.63
CA PHE A 250 -2.03 -10.72 1.19
C PHE A 250 -3.28 -11.37 0.56
N TYR A 251 -3.04 -12.15 -0.49
CA TYR A 251 -4.06 -12.85 -1.28
C TYR A 251 -4.83 -13.94 -0.53
N LEU A 252 -4.33 -14.40 0.62
CA LEU A 252 -5.07 -15.35 1.46
C LEU A 252 -6.34 -14.77 2.08
N THR A 253 -6.53 -13.45 2.05
CA THR A 253 -7.77 -12.85 2.52
C THR A 253 -8.71 -12.57 1.35
N ASP A 254 -10.02 -12.64 1.63
CA ASP A 254 -11.05 -12.32 0.63
C ASP A 254 -11.09 -10.83 0.28
N ILE A 255 -10.36 -9.99 1.02
CA ILE A 255 -10.33 -8.54 0.82
C ILE A 255 -8.94 -8.08 0.38
N ASN A 256 -8.90 -6.93 -0.29
CA ASN A 256 -7.65 -6.29 -0.64
C ASN A 256 -7.35 -5.19 0.38
N GLU A 257 -6.47 -5.42 1.35
CA GLU A 257 -6.27 -4.48 2.46
C GLU A 257 -5.76 -3.12 1.98
N ARG A 258 -4.95 -3.11 0.92
CA ARG A 258 -4.49 -1.86 0.32
C ARG A 258 -5.64 -1.06 -0.28
N ARG A 259 -6.58 -1.70 -0.97
CA ARG A 259 -7.80 -1.06 -1.50
C ARG A 259 -8.66 -0.50 -0.36
N PHE A 260 -8.74 -1.20 0.76
CA PHE A 260 -9.48 -0.71 1.93
C PHE A 260 -8.84 0.51 2.56
N VAL A 261 -7.51 0.55 2.66
CA VAL A 261 -6.81 1.76 3.09
C VAL A 261 -7.08 2.93 2.15
N HIS A 262 -7.17 2.68 0.84
CA HIS A 262 -7.58 3.72 -0.10
C HIS A 262 -9.00 4.22 0.19
N TYR A 263 -9.94 3.31 0.40
CA TYR A 263 -11.33 3.67 0.73
C TYR A 263 -11.40 4.51 2.01
N GLY A 264 -10.68 4.08 3.05
CA GLY A 264 -10.56 4.81 4.31
C GLY A 264 -9.97 6.21 4.12
N ARG A 265 -8.93 6.37 3.28
CA ARG A 265 -8.37 7.69 3.00
C ARG A 265 -9.30 8.61 2.23
N VAL A 266 -10.07 8.08 1.27
CA VAL A 266 -11.09 8.86 0.56
C VAL A 266 -12.21 9.27 1.52
N ALA A 267 -12.66 8.34 2.36
CA ALA A 267 -13.64 8.60 3.42
C ALA A 267 -13.14 9.70 4.37
N GLU A 268 -11.95 9.55 4.92
CA GLU A 268 -11.38 10.52 5.85
C GLU A 268 -11.10 11.87 5.17
N ALA A 269 -10.68 11.87 3.90
CA ALA A 269 -10.55 13.09 3.12
C ALA A 269 -11.89 13.83 3.01
N ASN A 270 -12.97 13.11 2.71
CA ASN A 270 -14.33 13.66 2.68
C ASN A 270 -14.78 14.16 4.06
N LEU A 271 -14.47 13.44 5.13
CA LEU A 271 -14.84 13.84 6.48
C LEU A 271 -14.10 15.11 6.93
N ARG A 272 -12.81 15.26 6.57
CA ARG A 272 -11.96 16.35 7.07
C ARG A 272 -11.89 17.57 6.17
N PHE A 273 -11.99 17.38 4.86
CA PHE A 273 -11.61 18.42 3.89
C PHE A 273 -12.74 18.83 2.95
N SER A 274 -13.93 18.24 3.07
CA SER A 274 -15.10 18.70 2.31
C SER A 274 -15.41 20.17 2.57
N VAL A 275 -16.02 20.81 1.59
CA VAL A 275 -16.56 22.17 1.69
C VAL A 275 -18.05 22.10 1.35
N PRO A 276 -18.91 21.69 2.31
CA PRO A 276 -20.31 21.38 2.04
C PRO A 276 -21.09 22.53 1.41
N ARG A 277 -20.83 23.77 1.85
CA ARG A 277 -21.46 24.98 1.28
C ARG A 277 -21.20 25.20 -0.20
N LYS A 278 -20.08 24.68 -0.72
CA LYS A 278 -19.73 24.73 -2.15
C LYS A 278 -20.09 23.43 -2.89
N GLY A 279 -20.59 22.41 -2.18
CA GLY A 279 -20.83 21.09 -2.74
C GLY A 279 -19.55 20.37 -3.17
N ILE A 280 -18.41 20.68 -2.54
CA ILE A 280 -17.11 20.14 -2.94
C ILE A 280 -16.71 19.06 -1.94
N ALA A 281 -16.57 17.85 -2.43
CA ALA A 281 -16.14 16.72 -1.62
C ALA A 281 -14.65 16.85 -1.26
N GLY A 282 -14.26 16.30 -0.12
CA GLY A 282 -12.90 16.40 0.38
C GLY A 282 -11.85 15.84 -0.58
N TRP A 283 -12.15 14.73 -1.26
CA TRP A 283 -11.27 14.15 -2.29
C TRP A 283 -10.98 15.10 -3.46
N GLN A 284 -11.81 16.11 -3.70
CA GLN A 284 -11.60 17.11 -4.75
C GLN A 284 -10.69 18.26 -4.31
N THR A 285 -10.38 18.36 -3.02
CA THR A 285 -9.53 19.41 -2.46
C THR A 285 -8.05 19.05 -2.53
N ALA A 286 -7.17 20.05 -2.60
CA ALA A 286 -5.72 19.83 -2.58
C ALA A 286 -5.27 19.01 -1.36
N ARG A 287 -5.81 19.31 -0.17
CA ARG A 287 -5.49 18.57 1.06
C ARG A 287 -6.01 17.14 1.04
N GLY A 288 -7.22 16.91 0.53
CA GLY A 288 -7.77 15.56 0.38
C GLY A 288 -7.00 14.71 -0.61
N LEU A 289 -6.54 15.26 -1.74
CA LEU A 289 -5.72 14.53 -2.71
C LEU A 289 -4.38 14.11 -2.12
N ILE A 290 -3.71 15.01 -1.40
CA ILE A 290 -2.46 14.70 -0.69
C ILE A 290 -2.71 13.65 0.41
N TRP A 291 -3.84 13.72 1.11
CA TRP A 291 -4.23 12.73 2.11
C TRP A 291 -4.49 11.35 1.49
N ILE A 292 -5.19 11.28 0.36
CA ILE A 292 -5.46 10.03 -0.36
C ILE A 292 -4.14 9.38 -0.82
N LYS A 293 -3.24 10.17 -1.39
CA LYS A 293 -1.97 9.68 -1.92
C LYS A 293 -0.98 9.28 -0.84
N TYR A 294 -0.71 10.16 0.12
CA TYR A 294 0.38 9.99 1.09
C TYR A 294 -0.09 9.60 2.49
N GLY A 295 -1.39 9.64 2.77
CA GLY A 295 -1.94 9.43 4.11
C GLY A 295 -1.73 10.63 5.03
N LYS A 296 -1.93 10.38 6.33
CA LYS A 296 -1.78 11.37 7.40
C LYS A 296 -0.32 11.85 7.51
N PRO A 297 -0.06 13.17 7.58
CA PRO A 297 1.30 13.69 7.74
C PRO A 297 1.86 13.37 9.12
N GLN A 298 3.19 13.20 9.20
CA GLN A 298 3.92 12.96 10.45
C GLN A 298 3.97 14.20 11.35
N GLY A 299 3.79 15.38 10.75
CA GLY A 299 3.74 16.65 11.47
C GLY A 299 3.22 17.78 10.59
N ILE A 300 2.67 18.79 11.23
CA ILE A 300 2.13 19.99 10.59
C ILE A 300 2.84 21.22 11.17
N ILE A 301 3.36 22.10 10.30
CA ILE A 301 3.97 23.37 10.70
C ILE A 301 3.17 24.50 10.06
N LEU A 302 2.77 25.49 10.86
CA LEU A 302 2.23 26.75 10.35
C LEU A 302 3.36 27.76 10.25
N ASN A 303 3.73 28.12 9.03
CA ASN A 303 4.83 29.05 8.76
C ASN A 303 4.32 30.38 8.21
N PHE A 304 5.20 31.38 8.33
CA PHE A 304 5.02 32.75 7.89
C PHE A 304 6.19 33.15 7.00
N ILE A 305 5.91 33.67 5.80
CA ILE A 305 6.92 34.32 4.96
C ILE A 305 6.50 35.78 4.75
N PRO A 306 7.34 36.75 5.15
CA PRO A 306 7.17 38.13 4.72
C PRO A 306 7.65 38.22 3.26
N PHE A 307 6.73 38.37 2.30
CA PHE A 307 7.10 38.59 0.91
C PHE A 307 7.20 40.09 0.62
N THR A 308 8.25 40.51 -0.09
CA THR A 308 8.37 41.86 -0.67
C THR A 308 8.29 41.71 -2.19
N GLY A 309 7.13 42.02 -2.75
CA GLY A 309 6.89 41.92 -4.19
C GLY A 309 6.80 43.30 -4.84
N VAL A 310 7.50 43.50 -5.96
CA VAL A 310 7.33 44.68 -6.81
C VAL A 310 6.24 44.36 -7.83
N TRP A 311 5.08 45.00 -7.69
CA TRP A 311 4.00 44.87 -8.65
C TRP A 311 4.00 46.04 -9.63
N GLU A 312 3.98 45.75 -10.93
CA GLU A 312 3.77 46.74 -11.99
C GLU A 312 2.31 46.69 -12.42
N MET A 313 1.54 47.71 -12.06
CA MET A 313 0.15 47.83 -12.52
C MET A 313 0.13 48.25 -14.00
N PRO A 314 -0.67 47.57 -14.87
CA PRO A 314 -0.75 47.90 -16.28
C PRO A 314 -1.62 49.16 -16.44
N THR A 315 -0.97 50.31 -16.39
CA THR A 315 -1.54 51.62 -16.74
C THR A 315 -0.62 52.28 -17.78
N GLU A 316 -1.07 53.36 -18.44
CA GLU A 316 -0.29 54.08 -19.46
C GLU A 316 1.10 54.58 -18.97
N ARG A 317 1.31 54.59 -17.65
CA ARG A 317 2.63 54.73 -17.01
C ARG A 317 2.73 53.73 -15.85
N PRO A 318 3.58 52.68 -15.93
CA PRO A 318 3.65 51.67 -14.88
C PRO A 318 4.04 52.30 -13.53
N ILE A 319 3.18 52.15 -12.53
CA ILE A 319 3.46 52.52 -11.14
C ILE A 319 4.03 51.27 -10.48
N ARG A 320 5.25 51.37 -9.95
CA ARG A 320 5.82 50.35 -9.08
C ARG A 320 5.38 50.61 -7.65
N VAL A 321 4.72 49.62 -7.06
CA VAL A 321 4.39 49.64 -5.64
C VAL A 321 5.08 48.45 -4.99
N GLU A 322 5.95 48.72 -4.03
CA GLU A 322 6.44 47.71 -3.09
C GLU A 322 5.33 47.48 -2.06
N LEU A 323 4.74 46.29 -2.07
CA LEU A 323 3.81 45.85 -1.05
C LEU A 323 4.49 44.74 -0.25
N GLN A 324 4.54 44.93 1.07
CA GLN A 324 4.72 43.81 1.99
C GLN A 324 3.41 43.03 2.00
N VAL A 325 3.45 41.81 1.48
CA VAL A 325 2.32 40.89 1.55
C VAL A 325 2.69 39.79 2.53
N GLU A 326 1.83 39.60 3.52
CA GLU A 326 1.96 38.58 4.55
C GLU A 326 1.29 37.30 4.07
N GLU A 327 2.06 36.24 3.80
CA GLU A 327 1.52 34.94 3.42
C GLU A 327 1.78 33.87 4.49
N TRP A 328 0.69 33.27 4.96
CA TRP A 328 0.69 32.12 5.85
C TRP A 328 0.49 30.85 5.04
N PHE A 329 1.31 29.83 5.31
CA PHE A 329 1.18 28.53 4.67
C PHE A 329 1.29 27.40 5.68
N LEU A 330 0.62 26.29 5.36
CA LEU A 330 0.63 25.08 6.14
C LEU A 330 1.63 24.11 5.51
N ARG A 331 2.54 23.53 6.29
CA ARG A 331 3.52 22.55 5.82
C ARG A 331 3.21 21.20 6.43
N TRP A 332 3.00 20.19 5.60
CA TRP A 332 2.84 18.79 6.00
C TRP A 332 4.14 18.03 5.78
N MET A 333 4.60 17.31 6.81
CA MET A 333 5.88 16.58 6.80
C MET A 333 5.66 15.09 6.54
N TYR A 334 6.49 14.50 5.68
CA TYR A 334 6.46 13.06 5.30
C TYR A 334 7.85 12.42 5.35
N GLY A 335 8.64 12.76 6.36
CA GLY A 335 9.99 12.20 6.58
C GLY A 335 11.06 12.78 5.66
N TYR A 336 10.98 12.55 4.35
CA TYR A 336 12.04 12.94 3.38
C TYR A 336 11.66 14.12 2.49
N PHE A 337 10.38 14.50 2.50
CA PHE A 337 9.85 15.66 1.80
C PHE A 337 8.74 16.29 2.63
N TYR A 338 8.36 17.50 2.24
CA TYR A 338 7.22 18.18 2.79
C TYR A 338 6.34 18.78 1.70
N VAL A 339 5.05 18.90 2.00
CA VAL A 339 4.07 19.52 1.13
C VAL A 339 3.67 20.84 1.75
N ASN A 340 4.00 21.95 1.08
CA ASN A 340 3.50 23.26 1.49
C ASN A 340 2.10 23.46 0.91
N PHE A 341 1.20 24.04 1.67
CA PHE A 341 -0.14 24.45 1.27
C PHE A 341 -0.24 25.95 1.46
N TRP A 342 -0.25 26.68 0.35
CA TRP A 342 -0.29 28.13 0.30
C TRP A 342 -1.72 28.63 0.22
N ALA A 343 -2.15 29.47 1.15
CA ALA A 343 -3.42 30.19 1.07
C ALA A 343 -3.33 31.34 0.03
N GLY A 344 -2.98 31.03 -1.23
CA GLY A 344 -2.47 31.99 -2.22
C GLY A 344 -3.50 32.56 -3.21
N HIS A 345 -3.13 33.68 -3.84
CA HIS A 345 -3.93 34.62 -4.67
C HIS A 345 -4.67 34.03 -5.91
N TYR A 346 -4.43 32.77 -6.29
CA TYR A 346 -4.91 32.12 -7.52
C TYR A 346 -5.24 30.61 -7.39
N SER A 347 -5.56 30.11 -6.20
CA SER A 347 -5.63 28.66 -5.95
C SER A 347 -6.78 27.93 -6.68
N VAL A 348 -6.49 26.79 -7.31
CA VAL A 348 -7.37 26.07 -8.28
C VAL A 348 -8.28 25.00 -7.66
N ARG A 349 -8.06 24.55 -6.42
CA ARG A 349 -8.92 23.50 -5.79
C ARG A 349 -9.33 23.84 -4.36
N ALA A 350 -10.22 24.82 -4.30
CA ALA A 350 -11.43 24.96 -3.47
C ALA A 350 -11.38 24.90 -1.94
N ASN A 351 -10.23 24.62 -1.30
CA ASN A 351 -10.00 25.10 0.06
C ASN A 351 -8.81 26.04 0.16
N ASN A 352 -8.58 26.80 -0.91
CA ASN A 352 -7.61 27.89 -1.03
C ASN A 352 -6.14 27.49 -1.03
N PHE A 353 -5.83 26.20 -1.12
CA PHE A 353 -4.46 25.74 -1.07
C PHE A 353 -3.92 25.34 -2.44
N VAL A 354 -2.85 25.99 -2.87
CA VAL A 354 -1.90 25.47 -3.85
C VAL A 354 -0.87 24.65 -3.09
N PHE A 355 -0.39 23.54 -3.65
CA PHE A 355 0.69 22.80 -3.02
C PHE A 355 1.94 22.67 -3.87
N GLU A 356 3.07 22.58 -3.18
CA GLU A 356 4.38 22.32 -3.75
C GLU A 356 5.06 21.23 -2.91
N ILE A 357 5.61 20.23 -3.58
CA ILE A 357 6.38 19.16 -2.94
C ILE A 357 7.83 19.62 -2.89
N ILE A 358 8.36 19.81 -1.67
CA ILE A 358 9.74 20.26 -1.48
C ILE A 358 10.57 19.19 -0.75
N PRO A 359 11.71 18.78 -1.30
CA PRO A 359 12.58 17.80 -0.67
C PRO A 359 13.41 18.37 0.47
N GLU A 360 13.83 17.53 1.43
CA GLU A 360 14.71 17.97 2.51
C GLU A 360 16.16 18.24 2.06
N THR A 361 16.62 17.65 0.95
CA THR A 361 17.92 17.94 0.30
C THR A 361 17.70 18.06 -1.20
N HIS A 362 18.17 19.12 -1.89
CA HIS A 362 17.87 19.35 -3.33
C HIS A 362 18.33 18.19 -4.23
N PRO A 363 17.42 17.49 -4.95
CA PRO A 363 17.85 16.38 -5.76
C PRO A 363 16.95 16.19 -7.00
N GLY A 364 17.05 17.11 -7.97
CA GLY A 364 16.20 17.08 -9.18
C GLY A 364 16.25 15.75 -9.95
N GLU A 365 17.26 14.91 -9.74
CA GLU A 365 17.37 13.57 -10.36
C GLU A 365 17.02 12.39 -9.42
N TYR A 366 16.86 12.63 -8.12
CA TYR A 366 16.59 11.55 -7.14
C TYR A 366 15.10 11.36 -6.91
N ILE A 367 14.32 12.43 -6.95
CA ILE A 367 12.90 12.40 -6.58
C ILE A 367 12.01 11.93 -7.71
N GLU A 368 12.34 12.22 -8.96
CA GLU A 368 11.67 11.55 -10.07
C GLU A 368 11.89 10.03 -9.99
N LYS A 369 13.13 9.57 -9.73
CA LYS A 369 13.45 8.14 -9.54
C LYS A 369 12.86 7.49 -8.28
N GLN A 370 12.57 8.24 -7.23
CA GLN A 370 11.98 7.72 -5.97
C GLN A 370 10.45 7.84 -5.95
N ILE A 371 9.88 8.89 -6.56
CA ILE A 371 8.44 9.05 -6.81
C ILE A 371 7.99 8.02 -7.87
N GLU A 372 8.80 7.73 -8.89
CA GLU A 372 8.58 6.63 -9.84
C GLU A 372 8.57 5.25 -9.16
N ARG A 373 9.05 5.12 -7.91
CA ARG A 373 9.16 3.84 -7.19
C ARG A 373 8.30 3.71 -5.93
N HIS A 374 7.77 4.81 -5.39
CA HIS A 374 6.87 4.78 -4.23
C HIS A 374 5.78 5.87 -4.30
N PRO A 375 4.65 5.65 -5.01
CA PRO A 375 3.56 6.62 -5.00
C PRO A 375 2.72 6.63 -3.71
N GLU A 376 3.02 5.79 -2.70
CA GLU A 376 2.15 5.60 -1.53
C GLU A 376 2.90 5.10 -0.28
N PHE A 377 2.62 5.71 0.89
CA PHE A 377 3.03 5.18 2.20
C PHE A 377 1.99 4.15 2.67
N TYR A 378 2.15 2.87 2.34
CA TYR A 378 1.34 1.80 2.94
C TYR A 378 2.22 0.60 3.23
N GLU A 379 2.17 0.12 4.47
CA GLU A 379 2.82 -1.10 4.93
C GLU A 379 1.73 -1.99 5.52
N TYR A 380 1.65 -3.21 5.01
CA TYR A 380 0.69 -4.19 5.51
C TYR A 380 1.13 -4.70 6.88
N ASN A 381 0.23 -4.60 7.86
CA ASN A 381 0.45 -5.07 9.21
C ASN A 381 -0.65 -6.07 9.56
N PRO A 382 -0.38 -7.38 9.53
CA PRO A 382 -1.34 -8.39 9.99
C PRO A 382 -1.57 -8.24 11.51
N PRO A 383 -2.60 -8.89 12.09
CA PRO A 383 -2.85 -8.83 13.54
C PRO A 383 -1.67 -9.29 14.40
N GLY A 384 -0.88 -10.26 13.90
CA GLY A 384 0.36 -10.71 14.49
C GLY A 384 1.58 -10.04 13.84
N VAL A 385 2.58 -10.86 13.49
CA VAL A 385 3.83 -10.42 12.87
C VAL A 385 3.84 -10.84 11.40
N LEU A 386 4.19 -9.90 10.52
CA LEU A 386 4.54 -10.19 9.15
C LEU A 386 5.96 -10.79 9.09
N PHE A 387 6.15 -11.91 8.40
CA PHE A 387 7.47 -12.53 8.25
C PHE A 387 7.71 -13.08 6.84
N ASN A 388 8.99 -13.15 6.45
CA ASN A 388 9.39 -13.85 5.24
C ASN A 388 9.81 -15.28 5.59
N PHE A 389 9.70 -16.19 4.64
CA PHE A 389 10.13 -17.57 4.80
C PHE A 389 10.72 -18.14 3.51
N PRO A 390 11.65 -19.10 3.61
CA PRO A 390 12.31 -19.68 2.44
C PRO A 390 11.34 -20.49 1.59
N VAL A 391 11.47 -20.33 0.28
CA VAL A 391 10.70 -21.06 -0.74
C VAL A 391 11.68 -21.59 -1.80
N ASP A 392 11.56 -22.88 -2.12
CA ASP A 392 12.19 -23.50 -3.27
C ASP A 392 11.13 -23.95 -4.28
N VAL A 393 11.47 -23.84 -5.56
CA VAL A 393 10.60 -24.21 -6.67
C VAL A 393 11.38 -25.09 -7.63
N VAL A 394 10.79 -26.23 -8.00
CA VAL A 394 11.41 -27.21 -8.88
C VAL A 394 10.49 -27.59 -10.03
N ASN A 395 11.05 -27.60 -11.24
CA ASN A 395 10.36 -27.98 -12.47
C ASN A 395 10.64 -29.44 -12.86
N PHE A 396 9.58 -30.16 -13.19
CA PHE A 396 9.61 -31.50 -13.75
C PHE A 396 8.76 -31.57 -15.02
N ARG A 397 9.01 -32.54 -15.88
CA ARG A 397 8.17 -32.77 -17.06
C ARG A 397 6.76 -33.16 -16.61
N GLY A 398 5.76 -32.39 -17.04
CA GLY A 398 4.34 -32.67 -16.79
C GLY A 398 3.70 -33.47 -17.92
N LYS A 399 2.37 -33.51 -17.93
CA LYS A 399 1.57 -34.13 -18.99
C LYS A 399 1.20 -33.11 -20.06
N ASP A 400 0.87 -33.57 -21.27
CA ASP A 400 0.34 -32.74 -22.35
C ASP A 400 1.17 -31.46 -22.62
N ASP A 401 2.50 -31.61 -22.70
CA ASP A 401 3.49 -30.52 -22.90
C ASP A 401 3.57 -29.47 -21.78
N LYS A 402 2.85 -29.66 -20.67
CA LYS A 402 2.95 -28.83 -19.47
C LYS A 402 4.17 -29.18 -18.64
N THR A 403 4.47 -28.27 -17.72
CA THR A 403 5.50 -28.47 -16.70
C THR A 403 4.84 -28.61 -15.35
N LYS A 404 5.25 -29.65 -14.65
CA LYS A 404 4.89 -29.87 -13.26
C LYS A 404 5.81 -29.04 -12.39
N VAL A 405 5.23 -28.17 -11.59
CA VAL A 405 5.93 -27.32 -10.62
C VAL A 405 5.66 -27.89 -9.25
N GLU A 406 6.71 -28.18 -8.48
CA GLU A 406 6.60 -28.48 -7.04
C GLU A 406 7.26 -27.34 -6.25
N ILE A 407 6.56 -26.88 -5.22
CA ILE A 407 6.99 -25.80 -4.35
C ILE A 407 7.19 -26.38 -2.96
N PHE A 408 8.33 -26.07 -2.35
CA PHE A 408 8.63 -26.36 -0.95
C PHE A 408 8.80 -25.04 -0.22
N PHE A 409 8.17 -24.91 0.95
CA PHE A 409 8.28 -23.71 1.77
C PHE A 409 8.45 -24.08 3.24
N GLY A 410 9.19 -23.27 3.98
CA GLY A 410 9.53 -23.58 5.37
C GLY A 410 9.10 -22.50 6.33
N VAL A 411 8.03 -22.72 7.09
CA VAL A 411 7.54 -21.77 8.08
C VAL A 411 8.35 -21.90 9.37
N PRO A 412 9.00 -20.84 9.89
CA PRO A 412 9.74 -20.95 11.15
C PRO A 412 8.82 -21.35 12.30
N ILE A 413 9.18 -22.38 13.07
CA ILE A 413 8.37 -22.96 14.16
C ILE A 413 7.98 -21.88 15.18
N ASN A 414 8.89 -20.96 15.51
CA ASN A 414 8.61 -19.85 16.43
C ASN A 414 7.65 -18.76 15.87
N LYS A 415 7.22 -18.87 14.61
CA LYS A 415 6.20 -18.02 13.98
C LYS A 415 4.82 -18.70 13.87
N VAL A 416 4.72 -19.99 14.16
CA VAL A 416 3.48 -20.79 14.01
C VAL A 416 2.46 -20.56 15.13
N GLY A 417 2.84 -19.99 16.27
CA GLY A 417 1.88 -19.69 17.36
C GLY A 417 1.18 -20.95 17.90
N TRP A 418 1.90 -21.75 18.67
CA TRP A 418 1.44 -23.04 19.17
C TRP A 418 0.46 -22.91 20.35
N GLU A 419 -0.64 -23.65 20.28
CA GLU A 419 -1.45 -24.00 21.45
C GLU A 419 -0.97 -25.31 22.04
N SER A 420 -1.34 -25.60 23.28
CA SER A 420 -0.93 -26.83 23.96
C SER A 420 -2.05 -27.38 24.82
N ASP A 421 -2.17 -28.70 24.83
CA ASP A 421 -3.08 -29.44 25.71
C ASP A 421 -2.35 -30.56 26.47
N GLU A 422 -3.08 -31.58 26.92
CA GLU A 422 -2.52 -32.75 27.60
C GLU A 422 -1.70 -33.65 26.66
N TYR A 423 -1.97 -33.63 25.36
CA TYR A 423 -1.39 -34.52 24.36
C TYR A 423 -0.18 -33.91 23.65
N GLY A 424 -0.18 -32.61 23.38
CA GLY A 424 0.91 -32.02 22.60
C GLY A 424 0.82 -30.53 22.39
N TYR A 425 1.52 -30.08 21.35
CA TYR A 425 1.36 -28.77 20.74
C TYR A 425 0.61 -28.93 19.42
N TYR A 426 -0.30 -28.02 19.14
CA TYR A 426 -1.02 -27.98 17.86
C TYR A 426 -1.19 -26.53 17.38
N SER A 427 -1.45 -26.36 16.09
CA SER A 427 -1.78 -25.07 15.49
C SER A 427 -2.63 -25.29 14.23
N GLU A 428 -3.26 -24.22 13.75
CA GLU A 428 -3.96 -24.18 12.47
C GLU A 428 -3.28 -23.15 11.57
N LEU A 429 -2.84 -23.60 10.39
CA LEU A 429 -2.24 -22.74 9.38
C LEU A 429 -2.95 -22.92 8.06
N GLN A 430 -3.17 -21.81 7.37
CA GLN A 430 -3.55 -21.81 5.97
C GLN A 430 -2.34 -21.41 5.14
N HIS A 431 -2.11 -22.07 4.01
CA HIS A 431 -1.14 -21.63 3.03
C HIS A 431 -1.79 -21.49 1.66
N GLY A 432 -1.30 -20.52 0.90
CA GLY A 432 -1.78 -20.15 -0.41
C GLY A 432 -0.65 -20.12 -1.43
N ILE A 433 -0.86 -20.75 -2.58
CA ILE A 433 0.01 -20.63 -3.76
C ILE A 433 -0.76 -19.90 -4.84
N PHE A 434 -0.25 -18.73 -5.23
CA PHE A 434 -0.86 -17.89 -6.24
C PHE A 434 0.14 -17.66 -7.37
N VAL A 435 -0.27 -17.95 -8.59
CA VAL A 435 0.53 -17.69 -9.80
C VAL A 435 -0.22 -16.78 -10.73
N HIS A 436 0.44 -15.72 -11.18
CA HIS A 436 -0.09 -14.76 -12.14
C HIS A 436 0.71 -14.77 -13.44
N ASP A 437 0.02 -14.68 -14.57
CA ASP A 437 0.67 -14.50 -15.87
C ASP A 437 1.18 -13.07 -16.09
N ASN A 438 1.74 -12.79 -17.28
CA ASN A 438 2.27 -11.47 -17.63
C ASN A 438 1.19 -10.38 -17.71
N GLU A 439 -0.07 -10.76 -17.93
CA GLU A 439 -1.20 -9.85 -17.87
C GLU A 439 -1.71 -9.68 -16.44
N TRP A 440 -1.16 -10.40 -15.46
CA TRP A 440 -1.62 -10.45 -14.08
C TRP A 440 -2.98 -11.16 -13.91
N ASN A 441 -3.32 -12.09 -14.79
CA ASN A 441 -4.44 -13.01 -14.55
C ASN A 441 -3.99 -14.07 -13.52
N ARG A 442 -4.83 -14.35 -12.52
CA ARG A 442 -4.65 -15.47 -11.59
C ARG A 442 -4.83 -16.78 -12.36
N VAL A 443 -3.74 -17.50 -12.62
CA VAL A 443 -3.74 -18.77 -13.38
C VAL A 443 -3.60 -20.00 -12.50
N VAL A 444 -3.09 -19.83 -11.28
CA VAL A 444 -3.08 -20.84 -10.22
C VAL A 444 -3.50 -20.20 -8.91
N GLU A 445 -4.37 -20.88 -8.18
CA GLU A 445 -4.82 -20.55 -6.84
C GLU A 445 -5.07 -21.85 -6.09
N ASN A 446 -4.13 -22.21 -5.22
CA ASN A 446 -4.27 -23.35 -4.32
C ASN A 446 -4.25 -22.82 -2.89
N ILE A 447 -5.33 -23.04 -2.15
CA ILE A 447 -5.42 -22.68 -0.74
C ILE A 447 -5.69 -23.95 0.04
N ASN A 448 -4.83 -24.22 1.03
CA ASN A 448 -4.91 -25.42 1.85
C ASN A 448 -4.76 -25.07 3.33
N THR A 449 -5.53 -25.73 4.18
CA THR A 449 -5.41 -25.63 5.64
C THR A 449 -4.72 -26.89 6.17
N ILE A 450 -3.75 -26.71 7.06
CA ILE A 450 -3.01 -27.77 7.73
C ILE A 450 -3.10 -27.61 9.25
N PHE A 451 -3.08 -28.75 9.94
CA PHE A 451 -3.16 -28.83 11.39
C PHE A 451 -1.93 -29.58 11.91
N PRO A 452 -0.75 -28.93 12.02
CA PRO A 452 0.41 -29.57 12.59
C PRO A 452 0.18 -29.90 14.07
N GLU A 453 0.49 -31.13 14.43
CA GLU A 453 0.41 -31.66 15.79
C GLU A 453 1.74 -32.33 16.13
N PHE A 454 2.29 -32.02 17.30
CA PHE A 454 3.56 -32.57 17.77
C PHE A 454 3.50 -32.93 19.25
N ASP A 455 4.14 -34.03 19.62
CA ASP A 455 4.37 -34.33 21.02
C ASP A 455 5.31 -33.27 21.64
N LYS A 456 5.14 -32.99 22.94
CA LYS A 456 5.94 -31.96 23.65
C LYS A 456 7.45 -32.20 23.63
N THR A 457 7.88 -33.44 23.37
CA THR A 457 9.30 -33.82 23.28
C THR A 457 9.88 -33.71 21.87
N GLU A 458 9.03 -33.59 20.85
CA GLU A 458 9.44 -33.61 19.44
C GLU A 458 9.75 -32.22 18.89
N ILE A 459 9.18 -31.18 19.51
CA ILE A 459 9.31 -29.81 19.05
C ILE A 459 9.83 -28.87 20.15
N ASP A 460 10.73 -27.98 19.74
CA ASP A 460 11.06 -26.76 20.48
C ASP A 460 10.33 -25.59 19.82
N THR A 461 9.24 -25.14 20.45
CA THR A 461 8.38 -24.08 19.93
C THR A 461 9.08 -22.72 19.82
N THR A 462 10.26 -22.57 20.43
CA THR A 462 11.07 -21.35 20.34
C THR A 462 12.09 -21.39 19.20
N SER A 463 12.23 -22.54 18.53
CA SER A 463 13.23 -22.78 17.50
C SER A 463 12.97 -22.02 16.20
N SER A 464 14.05 -21.62 15.52
CA SER A 464 14.05 -21.14 14.13
C SER A 464 13.98 -22.26 13.10
N LYS A 465 13.91 -23.53 13.53
CA LYS A 465 13.68 -24.68 12.65
C LYS A 465 12.42 -24.48 11.83
N LEU A 466 12.39 -25.08 10.64
CA LEU A 466 11.32 -24.88 9.68
C LEU A 466 10.32 -26.04 9.74
N LEU A 467 9.04 -25.70 9.80
CA LEU A 467 7.95 -26.58 9.44
C LEU A 467 7.83 -26.58 7.91
N ILE A 468 8.19 -27.69 7.28
CA ILE A 468 8.22 -27.80 5.82
C ILE A 468 6.82 -28.14 5.29
N GLY A 469 6.30 -27.28 4.42
CA GLY A 469 5.13 -27.53 3.60
C GLY A 469 5.53 -27.70 2.14
N SER A 470 4.64 -28.31 1.35
CA SER A 470 4.83 -28.44 -0.09
C SER A 470 3.51 -28.42 -0.83
N ASP A 471 3.51 -27.89 -2.05
CA ASP A 471 2.38 -27.93 -2.97
C ASP A 471 2.88 -28.21 -4.40
N ARG A 472 1.97 -28.62 -5.30
CA ARG A 472 2.30 -28.94 -6.69
C ARG A 472 1.15 -28.63 -7.64
N PHE A 473 1.50 -28.20 -8.84
CA PHE A 473 0.54 -27.94 -9.93
C PHE A 473 1.19 -28.16 -11.29
N GLU A 474 0.40 -28.22 -12.36
CA GLU A 474 0.88 -28.28 -13.74
C GLU A 474 0.45 -27.03 -14.50
N ILE A 475 1.39 -26.38 -15.18
CA ILE A 475 1.17 -25.12 -15.90
C ILE A 475 1.95 -25.10 -17.22
N GLU A 476 1.48 -24.27 -18.16
CA GLU A 476 2.20 -24.02 -19.42
C GLU A 476 3.59 -23.41 -19.16
N PRO A 477 4.63 -23.82 -19.91
CA PRO A 477 5.96 -23.21 -19.81
C PRO A 477 5.92 -21.70 -20.08
N GLY A 478 6.68 -20.92 -19.29
CA GLY A 478 6.61 -19.47 -19.39
C GLY A 478 7.24 -18.72 -18.22
N ARG A 479 6.96 -17.41 -18.16
CA ARG A 479 7.33 -16.54 -17.05
C ARG A 479 6.05 -16.09 -16.35
N TYR A 480 6.08 -16.12 -15.03
CA TYR A 480 4.96 -15.82 -14.15
C TYR A 480 5.43 -15.04 -12.92
N SER A 481 4.49 -14.49 -12.17
CA SER A 481 4.69 -14.02 -10.80
C SER A 481 4.18 -15.09 -9.84
N LEU A 482 4.93 -15.36 -8.77
CA LEU A 482 4.56 -16.30 -7.71
C LEU A 482 4.42 -15.57 -6.39
N SER A 483 3.33 -15.86 -5.66
CA SER A 483 3.16 -15.55 -4.24
C SER A 483 2.94 -16.85 -3.48
N VAL A 484 3.77 -17.10 -2.47
CA VAL A 484 3.56 -18.14 -1.47
C VAL A 484 3.24 -17.44 -0.17
N GLU A 485 2.08 -17.75 0.40
CA GLU A 485 1.53 -17.03 1.54
C GLU A 485 1.14 -18.02 2.63
N VAL A 486 1.25 -17.60 3.89
CA VAL A 486 0.87 -18.39 5.06
C VAL A 486 0.12 -17.49 6.03
N SER A 487 -1.05 -17.94 6.49
CA SER A 487 -1.79 -17.33 7.58
C SER A 487 -1.79 -18.27 8.78
N VAL A 488 -1.52 -17.74 9.96
CA VAL A 488 -1.49 -18.50 11.20
C VAL A 488 -2.64 -18.03 12.09
N TYR A 489 -3.67 -18.87 12.24
CA TYR A 489 -4.91 -18.48 12.90
C TYR A 489 -4.69 -18.03 14.35
N ASN A 490 -3.98 -18.85 15.14
CA ASN A 490 -3.84 -18.62 16.59
C ASN A 490 -2.99 -17.39 16.96
N SER A 491 -1.99 -17.04 16.15
CA SER A 491 -1.12 -15.89 16.42
C SER A 491 -1.47 -14.63 15.61
N GLY A 492 -2.30 -14.78 14.57
CA GLY A 492 -2.51 -13.75 13.57
C GLY A 492 -1.26 -13.42 12.75
N ASN A 493 -0.18 -14.21 12.86
CA ASN A 493 1.02 -14.01 12.06
C ASN A 493 0.72 -14.31 10.59
N ALA A 494 1.30 -13.51 9.70
CA ALA A 494 1.21 -13.73 8.26
C ALA A 494 2.60 -13.84 7.66
N GLY A 495 2.77 -14.77 6.74
CA GLY A 495 3.98 -14.93 5.97
C GLY A 495 3.72 -14.65 4.50
N VAL A 496 4.60 -13.91 3.84
CA VAL A 496 4.50 -13.65 2.39
C VAL A 496 5.87 -13.72 1.73
N THR A 497 5.98 -14.57 0.71
CA THR A 497 7.17 -14.65 -0.14
C THR A 497 6.75 -14.52 -1.60
N ARG A 498 7.19 -13.44 -2.25
CA ARG A 498 6.88 -13.11 -3.66
C ARG A 498 8.12 -13.04 -4.53
N ASP A 499 8.07 -13.62 -5.72
CA ASP A 499 9.17 -13.53 -6.68
C ASP A 499 8.69 -13.89 -8.11
N SER A 500 9.57 -13.76 -9.09
CA SER A 500 9.33 -14.26 -10.45
C SER A 500 9.47 -15.78 -10.51
N LEU A 501 8.54 -16.45 -11.18
CA LEU A 501 8.55 -17.87 -11.46
C LEU A 501 8.89 -18.12 -12.93
N PHE A 502 9.95 -18.88 -13.18
CA PHE A 502 10.27 -19.39 -14.51
C PHE A 502 9.88 -20.86 -14.61
N VAL A 503 8.95 -21.16 -15.50
CA VAL A 503 8.48 -22.51 -15.78
C VAL A 503 9.18 -23.00 -17.04
N GLU A 504 10.07 -23.98 -16.88
CA GLU A 504 10.87 -24.53 -17.98
C GLU A 504 9.99 -25.27 -19.00
N LYS A 505 10.42 -25.30 -20.26
CA LYS A 505 9.82 -26.16 -21.29
C LYS A 505 10.64 -27.45 -21.44
N PHE A 506 9.98 -28.60 -21.32
CA PHE A 506 10.58 -29.90 -21.61
C PHE A 506 10.21 -30.34 -23.04
N GLY A 507 11.21 -30.49 -23.92
CA GLY A 507 11.05 -30.99 -25.28
C GLY A 507 11.41 -32.47 -25.41
N TYR A 508 11.39 -33.00 -26.63
CA TYR A 508 11.63 -34.43 -26.90
C TYR A 508 12.88 -34.72 -27.75
N ASP A 509 13.56 -33.67 -28.23
CA ASP A 509 14.59 -33.78 -29.27
C ASP A 509 16.02 -33.98 -28.75
N SER A 510 16.28 -33.69 -27.47
CA SER A 510 17.59 -33.80 -26.84
C SER A 510 17.48 -34.32 -25.42
N ILE A 511 18.57 -34.84 -24.87
CA ILE A 511 18.64 -35.17 -23.44
C ILE A 511 18.27 -33.92 -22.61
N GLN A 512 17.43 -34.12 -21.61
CA GLN A 512 17.04 -33.08 -20.65
C GLN A 512 17.01 -33.69 -19.25
N MET A 513 16.95 -32.82 -18.25
CA MET A 513 16.77 -33.23 -16.86
C MET A 513 15.88 -32.23 -16.14
N SER A 514 15.18 -32.70 -15.11
CA SER A 514 14.44 -31.83 -14.20
C SER A 514 15.37 -30.87 -13.46
N ASP A 515 14.79 -29.93 -12.73
CA ASP A 515 15.55 -29.24 -11.69
C ASP A 515 16.03 -30.25 -10.62
N ILE A 516 17.14 -29.88 -9.96
CA ILE A 516 17.71 -30.66 -8.86
C ILE A 516 16.91 -30.36 -7.61
N LEU A 517 16.12 -31.30 -7.12
CA LEU A 517 15.40 -31.17 -5.85
C LEU A 517 16.35 -31.51 -4.70
N ILE A 518 16.58 -30.54 -3.83
CA ILE A 518 17.42 -30.67 -2.63
C ILE A 518 16.54 -31.04 -1.43
N ALA A 519 16.90 -32.10 -0.72
CA ALA A 519 16.08 -32.67 0.36
C ALA A 519 16.92 -32.99 1.61
N SER A 520 16.31 -32.80 2.78
CA SER A 520 16.88 -33.22 4.07
C SER A 520 16.70 -34.74 4.28
N LEU A 521 15.63 -35.31 3.73
CA LEU A 521 15.33 -36.73 3.79
C LEU A 521 14.55 -37.19 2.55
N ILE A 522 14.93 -38.35 2.03
CA ILE A 522 14.14 -39.09 1.02
C ILE A 522 13.99 -40.53 1.52
N THR A 523 12.77 -41.03 1.59
CA THR A 523 12.46 -42.41 1.98
C THR A 523 11.72 -43.15 0.86
N LEU A 524 12.03 -44.43 0.68
CA LEU A 524 11.25 -45.32 -0.17
C LEU A 524 10.08 -45.89 0.64
N THR A 525 8.88 -45.88 0.07
CA THR A 525 7.73 -46.55 0.71
C THR A 525 7.82 -48.08 0.63
N ASP A 526 8.50 -48.59 -0.39
CA ASP A 526 8.81 -50.01 -0.61
C ASP A 526 10.26 -50.12 -1.09
N GLU A 527 11.14 -50.59 -0.21
CA GLU A 527 12.58 -50.74 -0.49
C GLU A 527 12.89 -51.79 -1.56
N GLU A 528 11.97 -52.70 -1.87
CA GLU A 528 12.15 -53.72 -2.91
C GLU A 528 11.88 -53.19 -4.32
N LYS A 529 11.26 -52.00 -4.44
CA LYS A 529 10.92 -51.37 -5.71
C LYS A 529 11.89 -50.22 -6.05
N PRO A 530 12.15 -49.98 -7.34
CA PRO A 530 12.98 -48.86 -7.76
C PRO A 530 12.33 -47.51 -7.34
N PRO A 531 13.12 -46.43 -7.23
CA PRO A 531 12.60 -45.09 -7.04
C PRO A 531 11.60 -44.73 -8.13
N SER A 532 10.44 -44.23 -7.72
CA SER A 532 9.43 -43.67 -8.60
C SER A 532 8.60 -42.67 -7.82
N ARG A 533 7.85 -41.80 -8.50
CA ARG A 533 7.01 -40.80 -7.82
C ARG A 533 5.93 -41.39 -6.92
N ASP A 534 5.55 -42.65 -7.15
CA ASP A 534 4.59 -43.39 -6.33
C ASP A 534 5.28 -44.20 -5.21
N ASN A 535 6.61 -44.26 -5.20
CA ASN A 535 7.41 -45.03 -4.25
C ASN A 535 8.39 -44.18 -3.42
N ILE A 536 8.25 -42.85 -3.41
CA ILE A 536 9.15 -41.94 -2.70
C ILE A 536 8.37 -40.91 -1.88
N THR A 537 8.85 -40.66 -0.66
CA THR A 537 8.47 -39.49 0.13
C THR A 537 9.69 -38.59 0.27
N ILE A 538 9.51 -37.30 -0.02
CA ILE A 538 10.60 -36.32 -0.03
C ILE A 538 10.27 -35.21 0.95
N ILE A 539 11.20 -34.92 1.86
CA ILE A 539 11.19 -33.71 2.69
C ILE A 539 12.19 -32.73 2.07
N GLY A 540 11.67 -31.80 1.27
CA GLY A 540 12.48 -30.75 0.63
C GLY A 540 13.18 -29.85 1.66
N GLU A 541 14.30 -29.26 1.27
CA GLU A 541 15.02 -28.28 2.11
C GLU A 541 15.05 -26.93 1.39
N PRO A 542 14.06 -26.04 1.61
CA PRO A 542 13.90 -24.82 0.83
C PRO A 542 14.99 -23.77 1.05
N ARG A 543 15.81 -23.88 2.11
CA ARG A 543 16.99 -23.00 2.29
C ARG A 543 18.23 -23.49 1.58
N HIS A 544 18.23 -24.75 1.15
CA HIS A 544 19.42 -25.46 0.67
C HIS A 544 20.61 -25.34 1.64
N ALA A 545 20.33 -25.29 2.95
CA ALA A 545 21.31 -24.98 3.97
C ALA A 545 21.58 -26.21 4.85
N PHE A 546 22.85 -26.57 4.99
CA PHE A 546 23.29 -27.80 5.67
C PHE A 546 24.46 -27.53 6.61
N LEU A 547 24.50 -28.26 7.72
CA LEU A 547 25.69 -28.28 8.58
C LEU A 547 26.88 -28.89 7.84
N LYS A 548 28.09 -28.43 8.17
CA LYS A 548 29.34 -28.91 7.56
C LYS A 548 29.52 -30.44 7.45
N ASN A 549 28.97 -31.21 8.39
CA ASN A 549 29.10 -32.66 8.43
C ASN A 549 27.76 -33.38 8.17
N GLU A 550 26.75 -32.65 7.70
CA GLU A 550 25.42 -33.17 7.43
C GLU A 550 25.29 -33.49 5.95
N PRO A 551 25.10 -34.76 5.57
CA PRO A 551 24.83 -35.09 4.18
C PRO A 551 23.43 -34.59 3.79
N PHE A 552 23.25 -34.27 2.51
CA PHE A 552 21.95 -33.97 1.95
C PHE A 552 21.59 -34.95 0.84
N TYR A 553 20.31 -35.03 0.51
CA TYR A 553 19.82 -35.86 -0.59
C TYR A 553 19.44 -34.99 -1.76
N ILE A 554 19.62 -35.53 -2.96
CA ILE A 554 19.09 -34.93 -4.18
C ILE A 554 18.19 -35.91 -4.89
N TYR A 555 17.13 -35.37 -5.50
CA TYR A 555 16.27 -36.07 -6.43
C TYR A 555 16.27 -35.34 -7.77
N TYR A 556 16.38 -36.10 -8.86
CA TYR A 556 16.27 -35.56 -10.21
C TYR A 556 15.79 -36.64 -11.19
N GLU A 557 15.21 -36.17 -12.29
CA GLU A 557 14.71 -37.00 -13.37
C GLU A 557 15.51 -36.71 -14.64
N VAL A 558 15.88 -37.74 -15.38
CA VAL A 558 16.56 -37.62 -16.66
C VAL A 558 15.60 -38.05 -17.75
N TYR A 559 15.51 -37.26 -18.81
CA TYR A 559 14.58 -37.47 -19.90
C TYR A 559 15.28 -37.59 -21.25
N ASN A 560 14.60 -38.26 -22.18
CA ASN A 560 15.01 -38.45 -23.57
C ASN A 560 16.38 -39.18 -23.69
N LEU A 561 16.63 -40.14 -22.81
CA LEU A 561 17.79 -41.03 -22.88
C LEU A 561 17.72 -41.90 -24.14
N PHE A 562 18.88 -42.14 -24.76
CA PHE A 562 19.00 -42.96 -25.95
C PHE A 562 18.88 -44.44 -25.59
N ILE A 563 17.94 -45.13 -26.25
CA ILE A 563 17.71 -46.56 -26.09
C ILE A 563 18.64 -47.36 -27.00
N ILE A 564 19.40 -48.30 -26.43
CA ILE A 564 20.45 -49.05 -27.15
C ILE A 564 19.99 -50.36 -27.76
N ASN A 565 18.85 -50.91 -27.35
CA ASN A 565 18.35 -52.22 -27.82
C ASN A 565 16.84 -52.41 -27.64
N GLU A 566 16.33 -53.56 -28.11
CA GLU A 566 14.92 -53.95 -27.99
C GLU A 566 14.46 -54.16 -26.54
N GLN A 567 15.39 -54.37 -25.60
CA GLN A 567 15.12 -54.46 -24.17
C GLN A 567 14.92 -53.08 -23.52
N LEU A 568 14.94 -52.01 -24.31
CA LEU A 568 14.82 -50.63 -23.87
C LEU A 568 15.96 -50.18 -22.95
N GLU A 569 17.13 -50.82 -22.97
CA GLU A 569 18.25 -50.42 -22.12
C GLU A 569 18.76 -49.03 -22.50
N ASN A 570 19.29 -48.29 -21.52
CA ASN A 570 19.99 -47.04 -21.71
C ASN A 570 21.33 -47.04 -20.96
N LYS A 571 22.23 -46.13 -21.34
CA LYS A 571 23.52 -45.94 -20.67
C LYS A 571 23.92 -44.48 -20.66
N TYR A 572 24.18 -43.94 -19.46
CA TYR A 572 24.56 -42.55 -19.29
C TYR A 572 25.59 -42.40 -18.15
N LYS A 573 26.24 -41.24 -18.12
CA LYS A 573 27.25 -40.87 -17.13
C LYS A 573 26.70 -39.73 -16.28
N VAL A 574 26.84 -39.85 -14.97
CA VAL A 574 26.47 -38.83 -13.98
C VAL A 574 27.74 -38.23 -13.40
N GLU A 575 27.87 -36.91 -13.49
CA GLU A 575 28.99 -36.17 -12.94
C GLU A 575 28.48 -35.01 -12.09
N TYR A 576 29.06 -34.82 -10.90
CA TYR A 576 28.73 -33.65 -10.09
C TYR A 576 29.94 -33.08 -9.37
N GLY A 577 29.82 -31.82 -8.97
CA GLY A 577 30.85 -31.10 -8.24
C GLY A 577 30.30 -29.84 -7.58
N PHE A 578 31.19 -29.16 -6.85
CA PHE A 578 30.88 -27.92 -6.15
C PHE A 578 31.79 -26.81 -6.64
N ARG A 579 31.22 -25.61 -6.74
CA ARG A 579 31.98 -24.38 -6.99
C ARG A 579 31.67 -23.37 -5.89
N ARG A 580 32.70 -22.74 -5.32
CA ARG A 580 32.48 -21.68 -4.34
C ARG A 580 31.90 -20.45 -5.05
N VAL A 581 30.80 -19.91 -4.53
CA VAL A 581 30.19 -18.71 -5.10
C VAL A 581 30.97 -17.47 -4.66
N GLU A 582 31.25 -16.57 -5.61
CA GLU A 582 31.96 -15.32 -5.32
C GLU A 582 31.16 -14.41 -4.38
N PRO A 583 31.82 -13.68 -3.46
CA PRO A 583 31.14 -12.82 -2.47
C PRO A 583 30.16 -11.79 -3.07
N GLU A 584 30.43 -11.31 -4.28
CA GLU A 584 29.55 -10.35 -4.99
C GLU A 584 28.21 -10.97 -5.37
N VAL A 585 28.18 -12.28 -5.65
CA VAL A 585 26.98 -13.06 -5.97
C VAL A 585 26.26 -13.47 -4.69
N ILE A 586 26.97 -13.72 -3.58
CA ILE A 586 26.38 -14.06 -2.27
C ILE A 586 25.40 -12.98 -1.79
N LYS A 587 25.76 -11.69 -1.93
CA LYS A 587 24.83 -10.59 -1.59
C LYS A 587 23.55 -10.59 -2.43
N GLN A 588 23.58 -11.14 -3.65
CA GLN A 588 22.38 -11.29 -4.48
C GLN A 588 21.54 -12.48 -4.02
N ILE A 589 22.16 -13.55 -3.51
CA ILE A 589 21.47 -14.71 -2.92
C ILE A 589 20.73 -14.30 -1.65
N GLU A 590 21.37 -13.55 -0.78
CA GLU A 590 20.79 -13.07 0.48
C GLU A 590 19.63 -12.06 0.28
N THR A 591 19.52 -11.46 -0.90
CA THR A 591 18.50 -10.45 -1.22
C THR A 591 17.36 -10.95 -2.10
N LYS A 592 17.37 -12.23 -2.50
CA LYS A 592 16.33 -12.86 -3.32
C LYS A 592 15.40 -13.72 -2.48
N ASN A 593 14.12 -13.71 -2.83
CA ASN A 593 13.07 -14.45 -2.14
C ASN A 593 13.01 -15.92 -2.59
N LEU A 594 13.38 -16.21 -3.85
CA LEU A 594 13.63 -17.56 -4.36
C LEU A 594 15.12 -17.81 -4.57
N ILE A 595 15.63 -18.90 -3.99
CA ILE A 595 17.05 -19.24 -4.04
C ILE A 595 17.54 -19.52 -5.48
N ARG A 596 16.65 -19.96 -6.37
CA ARG A 596 16.97 -20.28 -7.78
C ARG A 596 16.96 -19.11 -8.74
N ASN A 597 16.50 -17.92 -8.31
CA ASN A 597 16.55 -16.70 -9.13
C ASN A 597 17.93 -16.02 -9.14
N VAL A 598 18.93 -16.72 -8.64
CA VAL A 598 20.33 -16.28 -8.60
C VAL A 598 20.97 -16.65 -9.93
N PRO A 599 21.40 -15.69 -10.76
CA PRO A 599 21.99 -15.96 -12.06
C PRO A 599 23.40 -16.56 -11.88
N LEU A 600 23.49 -17.88 -11.83
CA LEU A 600 24.76 -18.58 -11.83
C LEU A 600 25.22 -18.77 -13.28
N LYS A 601 26.41 -18.28 -13.64
CA LYS A 601 27.01 -18.56 -14.94
C LYS A 601 27.29 -20.05 -15.03
N THR A 602 26.55 -20.79 -15.85
CA THR A 602 26.82 -22.19 -16.13
C THR A 602 28.18 -22.27 -16.85
N LEU A 603 29.21 -22.62 -16.08
CA LEU A 603 30.54 -22.98 -16.58
C LEU A 603 30.83 -24.40 -16.07
N GLN A 604 31.78 -25.11 -16.69
CA GLN A 604 32.31 -26.35 -16.13
C GLN A 604 32.70 -26.12 -14.66
N ALA A 605 32.35 -27.06 -13.78
CA ALA A 605 32.79 -27.03 -12.39
C ALA A 605 34.32 -26.90 -12.33
N ASP A 606 34.85 -26.14 -11.36
CA ASP A 606 36.30 -25.96 -11.19
C ASP A 606 37.00 -27.31 -10.99
N GLU A 607 36.29 -28.28 -10.37
CA GLU A 607 36.67 -29.69 -10.28
C GLU A 607 35.41 -30.58 -10.40
N VAL A 608 35.52 -31.72 -11.09
CA VAL A 608 34.50 -32.80 -11.06
C VAL A 608 34.83 -33.71 -9.89
N TRP A 609 33.92 -33.80 -8.91
CA TRP A 609 34.19 -34.48 -7.65
C TRP A 609 33.85 -35.97 -7.73
N VAL A 610 32.77 -36.30 -8.44
CA VAL A 610 32.32 -37.69 -8.62
C VAL A 610 31.86 -37.88 -10.05
N SER A 611 32.21 -39.03 -10.62
CA SER A 611 31.83 -39.47 -11.96
C SER A 611 31.45 -40.95 -11.90
N SER A 612 30.20 -41.27 -12.24
CA SER A 612 29.65 -42.64 -12.19
C SER A 612 28.93 -42.98 -13.49
N GLU A 613 29.11 -44.21 -13.98
CA GLU A 613 28.30 -44.75 -15.08
C GLU A 613 27.02 -45.39 -14.54
N MET A 614 25.89 -45.08 -15.17
CA MET A 614 24.55 -45.59 -14.84
C MET A 614 24.01 -46.42 -16.02
N ARG A 615 23.14 -47.38 -15.70
CA ARG A 615 22.35 -48.15 -16.67
C ARG A 615 20.92 -48.25 -16.18
N GLY A 616 19.98 -47.95 -17.06
CA GLY A 616 18.55 -48.00 -16.78
C GLY A 616 17.76 -48.66 -17.91
N ILE A 617 16.44 -48.65 -17.76
CA ILE A 617 15.47 -49.16 -18.74
C ILE A 617 14.52 -48.02 -19.10
N GLY A 618 14.24 -47.85 -20.39
CA GLY A 618 13.40 -46.80 -20.94
C GLY A 618 14.18 -45.55 -21.34
N ASN A 619 13.44 -44.51 -21.75
CA ASN A 619 13.99 -43.21 -22.13
C ASN A 619 13.98 -42.18 -20.99
N THR A 620 13.52 -42.58 -19.80
CA THR A 620 13.39 -41.73 -18.62
C THR A 620 13.90 -42.50 -17.40
N ASP A 621 14.65 -41.83 -16.53
CA ASP A 621 15.21 -42.45 -15.33
C ASP A 621 15.07 -41.53 -14.11
N PHE A 622 14.83 -42.13 -12.94
CA PHE A 622 14.53 -41.44 -11.68
C PHE A 622 15.65 -41.71 -10.67
N ASN A 623 16.31 -40.65 -10.21
CA ASN A 623 17.55 -40.80 -9.47
C ASN A 623 17.49 -40.14 -8.08
N ILE A 624 18.01 -40.86 -7.09
CA ILE A 624 18.27 -40.35 -5.74
C ILE A 624 19.77 -40.49 -5.46
N LEU A 625 20.42 -39.41 -5.05
CA LEU A 625 21.81 -39.45 -4.59
C LEU A 625 21.92 -38.85 -3.19
N LYS A 626 22.67 -39.55 -2.33
CA LYS A 626 23.13 -39.01 -1.04
C LYS A 626 24.47 -38.34 -1.24
N ILE A 627 24.54 -37.04 -0.96
CA ILE A 627 25.72 -36.22 -1.19
C ILE A 627 26.44 -35.99 0.14
N ASP A 628 27.60 -36.63 0.26
CA ASP A 628 28.52 -36.45 1.37
C ASP A 628 29.57 -35.41 0.97
N HIS A 629 29.22 -34.13 1.13
CA HIS A 629 29.89 -33.01 0.45
C HIS A 629 31.32 -32.74 0.95
N ARG A 630 31.67 -33.11 2.19
CA ARG A 630 33.02 -32.95 2.79
C ARG A 630 33.65 -31.55 2.65
N ILE A 631 32.84 -30.52 2.44
CA ILE A 631 33.29 -29.14 2.27
C ILE A 631 33.81 -28.64 3.62
N SER A 632 35.07 -28.22 3.67
CA SER A 632 35.69 -27.79 4.93
C SER A 632 35.28 -26.39 5.36
N ASP A 633 35.00 -25.51 4.40
CA ASP A 633 34.81 -24.08 4.63
C ASP A 633 33.33 -23.72 4.52
N PRO A 634 32.76 -22.99 5.48
CA PRO A 634 31.43 -22.42 5.33
C PRO A 634 31.38 -21.41 4.20
N GLY A 635 30.19 -21.29 3.63
CA GLY A 635 29.90 -20.34 2.58
C GLY A 635 28.81 -20.86 1.67
N VAL A 636 28.59 -20.12 0.59
CA VAL A 636 27.65 -20.50 -0.46
C VAL A 636 28.42 -21.19 -1.57
N TYR A 637 27.92 -22.35 -2.00
CA TYR A 637 28.46 -23.16 -3.06
C TYR A 637 27.39 -23.39 -4.10
N GLU A 638 27.79 -23.51 -5.36
CA GLU A 638 26.95 -24.02 -6.42
C GLU A 638 27.20 -25.51 -6.56
N PHE A 639 26.14 -26.31 -6.40
CA PHE A 639 26.12 -27.72 -6.75
C PHE A 639 25.78 -27.85 -8.24
N VAL A 640 26.68 -28.44 -9.02
CA VAL A 640 26.50 -28.65 -10.46
C VAL A 640 26.33 -30.14 -10.74
N LEU A 641 25.29 -30.52 -11.45
CA LEU A 641 25.00 -31.88 -11.90
C LEU A 641 24.98 -31.92 -13.43
N MET A 642 25.77 -32.81 -14.01
CA MET A 642 25.89 -33.05 -15.44
C MET A 642 25.54 -34.49 -15.75
N ILE A 643 24.68 -34.67 -16.76
CA ILE A 643 24.25 -35.98 -17.25
C ILE A 643 24.64 -36.09 -18.71
N THR A 644 25.52 -37.03 -19.04
CA THR A 644 25.96 -37.27 -20.42
C THR A 644 25.44 -38.62 -20.90
N ASP A 645 24.59 -38.62 -21.91
CA ASP A 645 24.16 -39.84 -22.58
C ASP A 645 25.35 -40.42 -23.36
N MET A 646 25.73 -41.66 -23.05
CA MET A 646 26.98 -42.25 -23.58
C MET A 646 26.86 -42.71 -25.03
N ASN A 647 25.67 -42.74 -25.60
CA ASN A 647 25.43 -43.21 -26.97
C ASN A 647 25.32 -42.04 -27.94
N SER A 648 24.56 -41.02 -27.57
CA SER A 648 24.41 -39.78 -28.34
C SER A 648 25.56 -38.80 -28.11
N GLY A 649 26.24 -38.87 -26.96
CA GLY A 649 27.27 -37.92 -26.53
C GLY A 649 26.70 -36.57 -26.08
N MET A 650 25.37 -36.41 -26.01
CA MET A 650 24.74 -35.18 -25.55
C MET A 650 24.78 -35.08 -24.03
N THR A 651 24.90 -33.85 -23.52
CA THR A 651 24.98 -33.56 -22.08
C THR A 651 23.88 -32.58 -21.67
N ALA A 652 23.16 -32.90 -20.60
CA ALA A 652 22.32 -31.96 -19.85
C ALA A 652 23.06 -31.49 -18.59
N THR A 653 22.87 -30.24 -18.19
CA THR A 653 23.50 -29.67 -17.00
C THR A 653 22.52 -28.81 -16.24
N LYS A 654 22.47 -29.02 -14.92
CA LYS A 654 21.71 -28.19 -13.98
C LYS A 654 22.61 -27.81 -12.81
N SER A 655 22.30 -26.70 -12.17
CA SER A 655 22.96 -26.32 -10.94
C SER A 655 22.01 -25.63 -9.98
N THR A 656 22.37 -25.64 -8.71
CA THR A 656 21.61 -24.94 -7.67
C THR A 656 22.55 -24.48 -6.56
N PRO A 657 22.32 -23.32 -5.93
CA PRO A 657 23.08 -22.93 -4.76
C PRO A 657 22.77 -23.84 -3.57
N ILE A 658 23.76 -24.00 -2.70
CA ILE A 658 23.68 -24.62 -1.38
C ILE A 658 24.51 -23.79 -0.38
N ILE A 659 24.13 -23.83 0.89
CA ILE A 659 24.76 -23.07 1.97
C ILE A 659 25.33 -24.05 2.99
N ILE A 660 26.61 -23.92 3.31
CA ILE A 660 27.30 -24.74 4.33
C ILE A 660 27.66 -23.87 5.53
N TYR A 661 27.36 -24.33 6.75
CA TYR A 661 27.59 -23.58 8.00
C TYR A 661 28.07 -24.43 9.19
N TYR A 662 28.60 -23.79 10.25
CA TYR A 662 29.26 -24.44 11.40
C TYR A 662 28.37 -24.74 12.64
N GLY A 663 27.15 -24.20 12.74
CA GLY A 663 26.23 -24.37 13.90
C GLY A 663 24.81 -23.87 13.63
N MET A 664 23.85 -23.96 14.58
CA MET A 664 22.43 -23.62 14.33
C MET A 664 22.25 -22.26 13.63
N PHE A 665 21.51 -22.29 12.51
CA PHE A 665 21.20 -21.16 11.62
C PHE A 665 19.81 -20.60 11.93
#